data_AF-A0A960QZC8-F1
#
_entry.id   AF-A0A960QZC8-F1
#
_cell.length_a   1.000
_cell.length_b   1.000
_cell.length_c   1.000
_cell.angle_alpha   90.00
_cell.angle_beta   90.00
_cell.angle_gamma   90.00
#
_symmetry.space_group_name_H-M   'P 1'
#
loop_
_entity.id
_entity.type
_entity.pdbx_description
1 polymer ?
#
loop_
_entity_poly.entity_id
_entity_poly.type
_entity_poly.pdbx_seq_one_letter_code
_entity_poly.pdbx_strand_id
1 'polypeptide(L)'
;MSCFKKIIPFFCVPVFLIAATGTWNVDASGNWETASNWTPGPPPDATTDIARFLAIITANRTVTINTPKIVQGTEFNNNFNYLISGSTLTYQNGAGVTLDVTGGTGQHSIASSVVLANNFTATITPAINFTISGPISGAGTLTKAGAGTLILSGTASNTFSGLTTVSAGGLTLSKSGGAVAIPGDLTIPGGTVTVNVSEQIGNSSAVTVNGGTLTFGAVLETFGSLNFTSGSVTGVPTTALLLTDNTTALTLGAVNLGVNVGILGAGSVDTTAASGATISGDFDLRAVSHDINVIAGVAPELTISGVISDLPGGGMVKKGAGTMVISGTSPNTYTGLTQVDAGVLNLNKTGVVAIGGDLTLTGGTTNLLSANQIHDSSTLTIDGGTFNMGGFNDTIGALDFRSATATLNQGGATLTMSSNTTALTMLDQTISDPIAFTGSGAIVFDPANNNTATITGTVDLGTQIHNFDIANGTGNPDMDIQGVISGVGGGITKINAGTLRLNSGASPNTYTGLTTVNAGDLLLNTNANVVAIPGPLTINGGTVTKTQPGQIANTSVVTINGGTFDMAGQIETIESLFFNGGTLNQGGAILTLAANNPSTALSMRNTTISGPIVISGTGSVAFDNTNNGTATITGTLDLGGTITDFNIADGTAAVDMDIQGVISNGGVNKTNAGTLQFSGAAPNTYAGNTTVNAGELILAKNAGVNAIAGDVIINGGLLTLQNNEQIANTSIMTINGGTFAMGPFTETIATLNYLGGNFSQSGGNLILASAGNALTMR
;
A
#
# COMPACT_ATOMS: atom_id res chain seq x y z
N MET A 1 -19.83 104.46 33.41
CA MET A 1 -18.86 105.12 34.31
C MET A 1 -17.55 104.36 34.24
N SER A 2 -16.46 105.06 33.83
CA SER A 2 -15.04 104.73 34.04
C SER A 2 -14.47 103.47 33.34
N CYS A 3 -13.24 103.36 32.83
CA CYS A 3 -12.24 104.24 32.20
C CYS A 3 -11.02 103.32 31.90
N PHE A 4 -10.48 103.35 30.67
CA PHE A 4 -9.09 102.99 30.26
C PHE A 4 -8.65 101.50 30.40
N LYS A 5 -7.81 100.89 29.54
CA LYS A 5 -6.62 101.38 28.82
C LYS A 5 -6.18 100.37 27.73
N LYS A 6 -5.63 100.89 26.63
CA LYS A 6 -4.91 100.22 25.51
C LYS A 6 -4.06 99.01 25.90
N ILE A 7 -3.99 98.00 25.02
CA ILE A 7 -2.78 97.27 24.57
C ILE A 7 -3.07 96.62 23.21
N ILE A 8 -2.16 96.81 22.26
CA ILE A 8 -2.10 96.15 20.95
C ILE A 8 -1.66 94.70 21.18
N PRO A 9 -2.37 93.66 20.72
CA PRO A 9 -1.88 92.29 20.86
C PRO A 9 -0.82 92.05 19.78
N PHE A 10 0.42 91.86 20.23
CA PHE A 10 1.46 91.17 19.47
C PHE A 10 0.93 89.77 19.13
N PHE A 11 0.82 89.48 17.84
CA PHE A 11 0.64 88.13 17.34
C PHE A 11 1.84 87.28 17.81
N CYS A 12 1.62 86.38 18.75
CA CYS A 12 2.52 85.25 18.97
C CYS A 12 2.31 84.28 17.81
N VAL A 13 3.09 84.44 16.76
CA VAL A 13 3.22 83.43 15.71
C VAL A 13 4.04 82.29 16.33
N PRO A 14 3.55 81.04 16.39
CA PRO A 14 4.41 79.94 16.76
C PRO A 14 5.50 79.86 15.69
N VAL A 15 6.76 79.98 16.11
CA VAL A 15 7.90 79.67 15.26
C VAL A 15 7.70 78.22 14.83
N PHE A 16 7.31 78.03 13.57
CA PHE A 16 7.49 76.76 12.90
C PHE A 16 9.00 76.50 12.93
N LEU A 17 9.43 75.53 13.75
CA LEU A 17 10.81 75.08 13.79
C LEU A 17 11.11 74.46 12.42
N ILE A 18 11.75 75.25 11.55
CA ILE A 18 12.32 74.75 10.30
C ILE A 18 13.45 73.81 10.72
N ALA A 19 13.45 72.58 10.20
CA ALA A 19 14.52 71.61 10.38
C ALA A 19 15.91 72.28 10.24
N ALA A 20 16.75 72.20 11.27
CA ALA A 20 18.10 72.74 11.19
C ALA A 20 19.01 71.72 10.48
N THR A 21 19.47 72.05 9.28
CA THR A 21 20.40 71.21 8.52
C THR A 21 21.84 71.60 8.85
N GLY A 22 22.67 70.65 9.30
CA GLY A 22 24.11 70.86 9.49
C GLY A 22 24.92 70.07 8.46
N THR A 23 25.89 70.71 7.80
CA THR A 23 26.78 70.06 6.82
C THR A 23 28.19 69.93 7.37
N TRP A 24 28.79 68.75 7.27
CA TRP A 24 30.20 68.54 7.62
C TRP A 24 31.09 69.46 6.79
N ASN A 25 31.97 70.22 7.44
CA ASN A 25 32.68 71.36 6.86
C ASN A 25 34.21 71.24 6.91
N VAL A 26 34.74 70.08 7.29
CA VAL A 26 36.19 69.88 7.39
C VAL A 26 36.64 68.68 6.56
N ASP A 27 37.70 68.85 5.76
CA ASP A 27 38.38 67.73 5.08
C ASP A 27 39.35 67.03 6.04
N ALA A 28 38.80 66.47 7.12
CA ALA A 28 39.53 65.76 8.15
C ALA A 28 38.62 64.75 8.87
N SER A 29 39.22 63.75 9.50
CA SER A 29 38.49 62.99 10.54
C SER A 29 38.30 63.89 11.76
N GLY A 30 37.19 63.74 12.47
CA GLY A 30 36.89 64.60 13.61
C GLY A 30 35.68 64.17 14.42
N ASN A 31 35.44 64.86 15.52
CA ASN A 31 34.31 64.60 16.40
C ASN A 31 33.04 65.28 15.86
N TRP A 32 31.90 64.59 16.00
CA TRP A 32 30.57 65.13 15.68
C TRP A 32 30.26 66.35 16.57
N GLU A 33 30.64 66.32 17.84
CA GLU A 33 30.33 67.37 18.82
C GLU A 33 31.07 68.69 18.59
N THR A 34 32.15 68.68 17.78
CA THR A 34 32.96 69.88 17.55
C THR A 34 32.19 70.83 16.62
N ALA A 35 31.69 71.95 17.17
CA ALA A 35 30.88 72.92 16.43
C ALA A 35 31.54 73.47 15.14
N SER A 36 32.87 73.64 15.12
CA SER A 36 33.59 74.10 13.92
C SER A 36 33.63 73.08 12.78
N ASN A 37 33.24 71.82 13.02
CA ASN A 37 33.15 70.79 11.99
C ASN A 37 31.85 70.86 11.19
N TRP A 38 30.91 71.75 11.55
CA TRP A 38 29.58 71.85 10.94
C TRP A 38 29.27 73.25 10.43
N THR A 39 28.57 73.34 9.29
CA THR A 39 28.06 74.58 8.71
C THR A 39 26.60 74.45 8.24
N PRO A 40 25.69 75.34 8.66
CA PRO A 40 25.83 76.21 9.85
C PRO A 40 26.00 75.36 11.14
N GLY A 41 26.72 75.89 12.13
CA GLY A 41 26.69 75.35 13.49
C GLY A 41 25.44 75.83 14.26
N PRO A 42 25.01 75.15 15.35
CA PRO A 42 25.65 74.04 16.07
C PRO A 42 25.58 72.68 15.32
N PRO A 43 26.32 71.64 15.78
CA PRO A 43 26.20 70.30 15.23
C PRO A 43 24.76 69.76 15.28
N PRO A 44 24.32 68.96 14.29
CA PRO A 44 23.03 68.27 14.32
C PRO A 44 22.86 67.41 15.58
N ASP A 45 21.83 67.66 16.38
CA ASP A 45 21.52 66.89 17.60
C ASP A 45 20.06 67.08 18.08
N ALA A 46 19.10 67.07 17.14
CA ALA A 46 17.67 67.14 17.43
C ALA A 46 16.83 66.29 16.48
N THR A 47 15.59 65.99 16.86
CA THR A 47 14.65 65.16 16.09
C THR A 47 14.21 65.78 14.75
N THR A 48 14.61 67.02 14.48
CA THR A 48 14.35 67.72 13.22
C THR A 48 15.62 67.97 12.42
N ASP A 49 16.79 67.58 12.94
CA ASP A 49 18.06 67.96 12.33
C ASP A 49 18.48 66.95 11.27
N ILE A 50 19.01 67.45 10.15
CA ILE A 50 19.59 66.60 9.10
C ILE A 50 21.10 66.82 9.07
N ALA A 51 21.86 65.73 9.21
CA ALA A 51 23.31 65.73 9.12
C ALA A 51 23.77 65.40 7.70
N ARG A 52 24.44 66.34 7.03
CA ARG A 52 24.87 66.22 5.63
C ARG A 52 26.38 65.99 5.51
N PHE A 53 26.76 64.93 4.83
CA PHE A 53 28.13 64.50 4.56
C PHE A 53 28.40 64.58 3.05
N LEU A 54 28.76 65.78 2.58
CA LEU A 54 28.82 66.10 1.16
C LEU A 54 30.27 66.09 0.63
N ALA A 55 30.51 66.77 -0.49
CA ALA A 55 31.74 66.76 -1.30
C ALA A 55 33.00 67.38 -0.66
N ILE A 56 33.00 67.75 0.64
CA ILE A 56 34.13 68.46 1.26
C ILE A 56 35.36 67.58 1.47
N ILE A 57 35.18 66.27 1.71
CA ILE A 57 36.32 65.37 1.95
C ILE A 57 36.98 64.92 0.65
N THR A 58 38.31 64.76 0.67
CA THR A 58 39.12 64.29 -0.46
C THR A 58 39.85 62.96 -0.20
N ALA A 59 39.58 62.34 0.95
CA ALA A 59 40.04 61.02 1.35
C ALA A 59 39.01 60.40 2.30
N ASN A 60 39.07 59.09 2.56
CA ASN A 60 38.15 58.45 3.50
C ASN A 60 38.29 59.08 4.90
N ARG A 61 37.19 59.57 5.49
CA ARG A 61 37.20 60.23 6.80
C ARG A 61 36.30 59.52 7.80
N THR A 62 36.68 59.61 9.06
CA THR A 62 35.88 59.13 10.19
C THR A 62 35.27 60.30 10.94
N VAL A 63 33.96 60.24 11.17
CA VAL A 63 33.23 61.15 12.05
C VAL A 63 32.90 60.38 13.32
N THR A 64 33.50 60.79 14.43
CA THR A 64 33.38 60.10 15.71
C THR A 64 32.30 60.75 16.57
N ILE A 65 31.31 59.97 16.98
CA ILE A 65 30.28 60.32 17.95
C ILE A 65 30.81 59.92 19.33
N ASN A 66 31.02 60.88 20.23
CA ASN A 66 31.51 60.59 21.60
C ASN A 66 30.35 60.45 22.58
N THR A 67 29.25 61.16 22.33
CA THR A 67 28.02 61.16 23.12
C THR A 67 26.83 60.86 22.21
N PRO A 68 25.77 60.16 22.67
CA PRO A 68 24.63 59.86 21.82
C PRO A 68 24.10 61.08 21.07
N LYS A 69 23.75 60.90 19.79
CA LYS A 69 23.21 61.95 18.93
C LYS A 69 21.82 61.60 18.44
N ILE A 70 20.98 62.61 18.25
CA ILE A 70 19.64 62.47 17.68
C ILE A 70 19.56 63.27 16.38
N VAL A 71 19.04 62.67 15.31
CA VAL A 71 18.81 63.32 14.01
C VAL A 71 17.49 62.88 13.40
N GLN A 72 16.88 63.74 12.59
CA GLN A 72 15.83 63.37 11.63
C GLN A 72 16.40 62.48 10.51
N GLY A 73 17.63 62.74 10.07
CA GLY A 73 18.20 61.99 8.96
C GLY A 73 19.66 62.29 8.67
N THR A 74 20.23 61.50 7.78
CA THR A 74 21.59 61.71 7.26
C THR A 74 21.57 61.74 5.74
N GLU A 75 22.42 62.58 5.15
CA GLU A 75 22.62 62.63 3.70
C GLU A 75 24.09 62.43 3.36
N PHE A 76 24.38 61.56 2.40
CA PHE A 76 25.73 61.30 1.90
C PHE A 76 25.81 61.59 0.41
N ASN A 77 26.83 62.34 -0.01
CA ASN A 77 27.12 62.59 -1.41
C ASN A 77 28.61 62.92 -1.58
N ASN A 78 29.43 61.88 -1.70
CA ASN A 78 30.87 62.04 -1.95
C ASN A 78 31.43 60.82 -2.69
N ASN A 79 32.57 60.98 -3.35
CA ASN A 79 33.33 59.90 -3.98
C ASN A 79 34.19 59.10 -2.99
N PHE A 80 34.53 59.71 -1.85
CA PHE A 80 35.26 59.11 -0.74
C PHE A 80 34.32 58.71 0.40
N ASN A 81 34.75 57.74 1.21
CA ASN A 81 33.90 57.16 2.24
C ASN A 81 33.86 58.03 3.49
N TYR A 82 32.65 58.26 3.99
CA TYR A 82 32.45 58.69 5.37
C TYR A 82 32.19 57.43 6.21
N LEU A 83 32.88 57.34 7.34
CA LEU A 83 32.63 56.35 8.39
C LEU A 83 32.11 57.08 9.63
N ILE A 84 30.86 56.83 10.01
CA ILE A 84 30.32 57.28 11.30
C ILE A 84 30.65 56.22 12.35
N SER A 85 31.31 56.59 13.44
CA SER A 85 31.76 55.62 14.47
C SER A 85 31.61 56.16 15.89
N GLY A 86 31.72 55.30 16.90
CA GLY A 86 31.65 55.66 18.31
C GLY A 86 30.29 55.35 18.93
N SER A 87 29.75 56.30 19.71
CA SER A 87 28.49 56.19 20.46
C SER A 87 27.26 56.16 19.54
N THR A 88 26.07 56.12 20.14
CA THR A 88 24.79 55.89 19.49
C THR A 88 24.34 57.03 18.57
N LEU A 89 23.88 56.69 17.36
CA LEU A 89 23.14 57.59 16.47
C LEU A 89 21.66 57.21 16.45
N THR A 90 20.81 58.11 16.92
CA THR A 90 19.36 57.93 17.01
C THR A 90 18.68 58.66 15.88
N TYR A 91 17.89 57.91 15.11
CA TYR A 91 17.05 58.40 14.05
C TYR A 91 15.63 58.57 14.58
N GLN A 92 15.17 59.81 14.71
CA GLN A 92 13.89 60.15 15.33
C GLN A 92 13.25 61.36 14.65
N ASN A 93 11.99 61.23 14.21
CA ASN A 93 11.13 62.32 13.75
C ASN A 93 9.69 61.81 13.51
N GLY A 94 8.68 62.60 13.89
CA GLY A 94 7.26 62.24 13.71
C GLY A 94 6.77 62.20 12.25
N ALA A 95 7.52 62.75 11.28
CA ALA A 95 7.12 62.87 9.87
C ALA A 95 7.95 62.01 8.89
N GLY A 96 8.71 61.03 9.41
CA GLY A 96 9.60 60.17 8.61
C GLY A 96 11.07 60.58 8.75
N VAL A 97 11.92 59.55 8.81
CA VAL A 97 13.37 59.65 9.04
C VAL A 97 14.09 59.01 7.86
N THR A 98 15.15 59.65 7.34
CA THR A 98 15.86 59.16 6.15
C THR A 98 17.36 58.98 6.34
N LEU A 99 17.90 58.02 5.57
CA LEU A 99 19.30 57.95 5.21
C LEU A 99 19.35 58.00 3.69
N ASP A 100 19.82 59.11 3.15
CA ASP A 100 19.82 59.35 1.72
C ASP A 100 21.26 59.38 1.21
N VAL A 101 21.57 58.47 0.28
CA VAL A 101 22.78 58.58 -0.53
C VAL A 101 22.35 59.15 -1.88
N THR A 102 22.57 60.44 -2.08
CA THR A 102 22.00 61.20 -3.22
C THR A 102 22.93 61.24 -4.43
N GLY A 103 24.17 60.78 -4.30
CA GLY A 103 25.15 60.71 -5.38
C GLY A 103 26.55 60.31 -4.91
N GLY A 104 27.53 60.45 -5.80
CA GLY A 104 28.92 60.06 -5.55
C GLY A 104 29.21 58.58 -5.84
N THR A 105 30.42 58.15 -5.50
CA THR A 105 30.88 56.74 -5.63
C THR A 105 31.34 56.14 -4.30
N GLY A 106 31.27 56.93 -3.22
CA GLY A 106 31.70 56.53 -1.89
C GLY A 106 30.84 55.40 -1.34
N GLN A 107 31.50 54.39 -0.79
CA GLN A 107 30.88 53.28 -0.07
C GLN A 107 30.80 53.65 1.41
N HIS A 108 29.88 54.56 1.73
CA HIS A 108 29.74 55.14 3.07
C HIS A 108 29.31 54.08 4.11
N SER A 109 29.62 54.33 5.39
CA SER A 109 29.31 53.36 6.45
C SER A 109 29.01 53.98 7.81
N ILE A 110 28.23 53.25 8.61
CA ILE A 110 27.95 53.54 10.02
C ILE A 110 28.36 52.32 10.86
N ALA A 111 29.38 52.49 11.69
CA ALA A 111 29.82 51.51 12.68
C ALA A 111 29.28 51.81 14.10
N SER A 112 28.76 53.01 14.34
CA SER A 112 28.03 53.36 15.56
C SER A 112 26.79 52.48 15.76
N SER A 113 26.39 52.30 17.03
CA SER A 113 25.05 51.75 17.32
C SER A 113 23.98 52.68 16.75
N VAL A 114 22.98 52.11 16.09
CA VAL A 114 21.88 52.84 15.45
C VAL A 114 20.58 52.58 16.21
N VAL A 115 19.81 53.63 16.51
CA VAL A 115 18.47 53.50 17.11
C VAL A 115 17.44 54.07 16.13
N LEU A 116 16.50 53.24 15.68
CA LEU A 116 15.35 53.63 14.88
C LEU A 116 14.17 53.91 15.82
N ALA A 117 14.02 55.15 16.27
CA ALA A 117 12.91 55.53 17.14
C ALA A 117 11.59 55.66 16.36
N ASN A 118 11.66 55.97 15.07
CA ASN A 118 10.54 56.06 14.13
C ASN A 118 10.87 55.38 12.80
N ASN A 119 9.91 55.37 11.87
CA ASN A 119 10.07 54.76 10.54
C ASN A 119 11.26 55.38 9.78
N PHE A 120 12.22 54.53 9.45
CA PHE A 120 13.47 54.87 8.80
C PHE A 120 13.50 54.36 7.36
N THR A 121 13.81 55.25 6.41
CA THR A 121 13.96 54.90 4.99
C THR A 121 15.39 55.14 4.54
N ALA A 122 16.07 54.08 4.10
CA ALA A 122 17.38 54.16 3.46
C ALA A 122 17.20 54.22 1.93
N THR A 123 17.42 55.39 1.33
CA THR A 123 17.38 55.58 -0.13
C THR A 123 18.79 55.64 -0.68
N ILE A 124 19.20 54.63 -1.44
CA ILE A 124 20.57 54.52 -1.95
C ILE A 124 20.57 54.58 -3.48
N THR A 125 21.32 55.50 -4.07
CA THR A 125 21.47 55.62 -5.53
C THR A 125 22.15 54.38 -6.15
N PRO A 126 21.91 54.10 -7.45
CA PRO A 126 22.51 52.95 -8.14
C PRO A 126 24.03 52.84 -7.97
N ALA A 127 24.54 51.60 -7.99
CA ALA A 127 25.98 51.25 -7.92
C ALA A 127 26.72 51.64 -6.61
N ILE A 128 26.02 52.05 -5.56
CA ILE A 128 26.60 52.30 -4.23
C ILE A 128 26.18 51.20 -3.26
N ASN A 129 27.12 50.72 -2.44
CA ASN A 129 26.84 49.97 -1.24
C ASN A 129 27.00 50.87 -0.01
N PHE A 130 25.97 50.94 0.83
CA PHE A 130 26.05 51.58 2.14
C PHE A 130 26.11 50.49 3.21
N THR A 131 27.08 50.55 4.13
CA THR A 131 27.24 49.52 5.16
C THR A 131 26.86 50.02 6.55
N ILE A 132 25.98 49.29 7.25
CA ILE A 132 25.76 49.46 8.68
C ILE A 132 26.33 48.24 9.39
N SER A 133 27.41 48.44 10.15
CA SER A 133 28.09 47.39 10.92
C SER A 133 27.82 47.44 12.42
N GLY A 134 27.29 48.57 12.92
CA GLY A 134 26.80 48.67 14.29
C GLY A 134 25.42 48.00 14.47
N PRO A 135 25.05 47.62 15.71
CA PRO A 135 23.72 47.06 15.98
C PRO A 135 22.65 48.12 15.77
N ILE A 136 21.53 47.70 15.16
CA ILE A 136 20.32 48.52 14.96
C ILE A 136 19.28 48.10 15.99
N SER A 137 18.69 49.06 16.72
CA SER A 137 17.68 48.83 17.76
C SER A 137 16.52 49.82 17.63
N GLY A 138 15.48 49.72 18.45
CA GLY A 138 14.35 50.66 18.48
C GLY A 138 13.04 50.11 17.89
N ALA A 139 11.96 50.89 17.97
CA ALA A 139 10.62 50.44 17.58
C ALA A 139 10.26 50.74 16.10
N GLY A 140 11.08 51.54 15.41
CA GLY A 140 10.82 51.98 14.04
C GLY A 140 10.98 50.89 12.98
N THR A 141 10.32 51.08 11.84
CA THR A 141 10.48 50.23 10.64
C THR A 141 11.75 50.56 9.87
N LEU A 142 12.25 49.59 9.08
CA LEU A 142 13.36 49.79 8.14
C LEU A 142 12.85 49.61 6.70
N THR A 143 12.82 50.68 5.91
CA THR A 143 12.50 50.63 4.48
C THR A 143 13.77 50.83 3.65
N LYS A 144 14.13 49.83 2.84
CA LYS A 144 15.19 49.94 1.84
C LYS A 144 14.60 50.36 0.49
N ALA A 145 14.96 51.56 0.04
CA ALA A 145 14.57 52.16 -1.23
C ALA A 145 15.80 52.53 -2.09
N GLY A 146 15.56 52.97 -3.32
CA GLY A 146 16.62 53.29 -4.29
C GLY A 146 17.34 52.05 -4.83
N ALA A 147 18.01 52.18 -5.97
CA ALA A 147 18.57 51.04 -6.72
C ALA A 147 19.91 50.51 -6.16
N GLY A 148 20.58 51.23 -5.25
CA GLY A 148 21.81 50.78 -4.60
C GLY A 148 21.57 49.68 -3.54
N THR A 149 22.63 49.29 -2.84
CA THR A 149 22.61 48.19 -1.87
C THR A 149 22.82 48.69 -0.44
N LEU A 150 22.00 48.24 0.50
CA LEU A 150 22.27 48.37 1.92
C LEU A 150 22.87 47.05 2.43
N ILE A 151 23.99 47.12 3.13
CA ILE A 151 24.65 45.95 3.72
C ILE A 151 24.53 46.03 5.24
N LEU A 152 23.85 45.05 5.83
CA LEU A 152 23.81 44.85 7.27
C LEU A 152 24.90 43.85 7.66
N SER A 153 25.93 44.33 8.35
CA SER A 153 27.07 43.50 8.79
C SER A 153 27.34 43.70 10.28
N GLY A 154 28.51 43.25 10.74
CA GLY A 154 28.91 43.29 12.16
C GLY A 154 28.65 41.98 12.90
N THR A 155 29.06 41.94 14.16
CA THR A 155 28.99 40.75 15.03
C THR A 155 27.84 40.77 16.02
N ALA A 156 27.19 41.92 16.23
CA ALA A 156 26.08 42.07 17.17
C ALA A 156 24.74 41.96 16.43
N SER A 157 23.79 41.23 17.00
CA SER A 157 22.43 41.15 16.45
C SER A 157 21.76 42.53 16.46
N ASN A 158 20.95 42.77 15.44
CA ASN A 158 19.97 43.85 15.49
C ASN A 158 18.83 43.45 16.46
N THR A 159 18.15 44.45 17.04
CA THR A 159 17.05 44.26 18.01
C THR A 159 15.88 45.22 17.76
N PHE A 160 15.81 45.83 16.57
CA PHE A 160 14.66 46.65 16.21
C PHE A 160 13.41 45.78 15.98
N SER A 161 12.23 46.28 16.38
CA SER A 161 10.99 45.50 16.36
C SER A 161 10.06 45.83 15.18
N GLY A 162 10.34 46.89 14.42
CA GLY A 162 9.52 47.28 13.28
C GLY A 162 9.76 46.41 12.05
N LEU A 163 8.75 46.36 11.17
CA LEU A 163 8.80 45.68 9.88
C LEU A 163 10.00 46.13 9.04
N THR A 164 10.67 45.19 8.38
CA THR A 164 11.63 45.50 7.30
C THR A 164 10.93 45.40 5.95
N THR A 165 11.02 46.44 5.12
CA THR A 165 10.49 46.47 3.75
C THR A 165 11.61 46.73 2.75
N VAL A 166 11.74 45.89 1.73
CA VAL A 166 12.66 46.14 0.60
C VAL A 166 11.83 46.46 -0.64
N SER A 167 11.83 47.73 -1.05
CA SER A 167 11.03 48.20 -2.18
C SER A 167 11.81 48.33 -3.48
N ALA A 168 13.13 48.54 -3.41
CA ALA A 168 14.03 48.61 -4.56
C ALA A 168 15.50 48.36 -4.19
N GLY A 169 16.31 48.01 -5.20
CA GLY A 169 17.75 47.78 -5.07
C GLY A 169 18.05 46.52 -4.25
N GLY A 170 19.19 46.52 -3.55
CA GLY A 170 19.66 45.38 -2.77
C GLY A 170 19.62 45.59 -1.25
N LEU A 171 19.29 44.54 -0.49
CA LEU A 171 19.56 44.42 0.94
C LEU A 171 20.39 43.15 1.17
N THR A 172 21.64 43.31 1.62
CA THR A 172 22.53 42.19 1.91
C THR A 172 22.64 41.94 3.41
N LEU A 173 22.34 40.72 3.83
CA LEU A 173 22.46 40.26 5.21
C LEU A 173 23.77 39.48 5.37
N SER A 174 24.72 40.07 6.09
CA SER A 174 26.10 39.59 6.22
C SER A 174 26.65 39.81 7.63
N LYS A 175 25.81 39.69 8.67
CA LYS A 175 26.29 39.63 10.04
C LYS A 175 27.03 38.32 10.29
N SER A 176 28.08 38.37 11.10
CA SER A 176 28.92 37.21 11.40
C SER A 176 28.56 36.59 12.75
N GLY A 177 28.96 35.32 12.95
CA GLY A 177 28.80 34.63 14.23
C GLY A 177 27.36 34.24 14.60
N GLY A 178 26.45 34.10 13.62
CA GLY A 178 25.04 33.79 13.87
C GLY A 178 24.21 34.96 14.40
N ALA A 179 24.72 36.18 14.26
CA ALA A 179 23.99 37.38 14.66
C ALA A 179 22.87 37.71 13.66
N VAL A 180 21.70 38.04 14.20
CA VAL A 180 20.48 38.29 13.43
C VAL A 180 20.53 39.69 12.81
N ALA A 181 20.36 39.78 11.49
CA ALA A 181 20.28 41.05 10.77
C ALA A 181 18.88 41.62 10.72
N ILE A 182 17.84 40.78 10.57
CA ILE A 182 16.44 41.21 10.53
C ILE A 182 15.67 40.50 11.65
N PRO A 183 15.43 41.15 12.80
CA PRO A 183 14.86 40.50 13.98
C PRO A 183 13.36 40.21 13.90
N GLY A 184 12.64 40.95 13.05
CA GLY A 184 11.19 40.84 12.87
C GLY A 184 10.82 40.49 11.42
N ASP A 185 9.57 40.75 11.05
CA ASP A 185 9.05 40.42 9.72
C ASP A 185 9.78 41.15 8.60
N LEU A 186 9.80 40.52 7.43
CA LEU A 186 10.42 41.01 6.21
C LEU A 186 9.42 40.95 5.05
N THR A 187 9.22 42.07 4.37
CA THR A 187 8.42 42.14 3.14
C THR A 187 9.28 42.61 1.96
N ILE A 188 9.19 41.90 0.84
CA ILE A 188 9.96 42.15 -0.38
C ILE A 188 8.98 42.41 -1.55
N PRO A 189 8.31 43.58 -1.58
CA PRO A 189 7.47 43.97 -2.71
C PRO A 189 8.28 44.29 -3.98
N GLY A 190 9.60 44.52 -3.84
CA GLY A 190 10.52 44.75 -4.96
C GLY A 190 11.98 44.57 -4.52
N GLY A 191 12.92 44.80 -5.44
CA GLY A 191 14.35 44.64 -5.15
C GLY A 191 14.78 43.21 -4.83
N THR A 192 15.96 43.08 -4.22
CA THR A 192 16.59 41.80 -3.87
C THR A 192 17.07 41.80 -2.42
N VAL A 193 16.71 40.77 -1.66
CA VAL A 193 17.35 40.44 -0.38
C VAL A 193 18.33 39.31 -0.60
N THR A 194 19.58 39.48 -0.18
CA THR A 194 20.61 38.44 -0.26
C THR A 194 21.06 38.01 1.12
N VAL A 195 20.83 36.75 1.46
CA VAL A 195 21.28 36.10 2.70
C VAL A 195 22.61 35.41 2.45
N ASN A 196 23.70 35.99 2.96
CA ASN A 196 25.07 35.50 2.70
C ASN A 196 25.66 34.66 3.83
N VAL A 197 25.07 34.72 5.01
CA VAL A 197 25.47 33.98 6.20
C VAL A 197 24.23 33.30 6.76
N SER A 198 24.40 32.20 7.49
CA SER A 198 23.32 31.54 8.21
C SER A 198 22.75 32.39 9.35
N GLU A 199 21.48 32.12 9.68
CA GLU A 199 20.74 32.68 10.81
C GLU A 199 20.69 34.21 10.81
N GLN A 200 20.29 34.80 9.67
CA GLN A 200 20.24 36.26 9.47
C GLN A 200 18.87 36.89 9.71
N ILE A 201 17.81 36.09 9.66
CA ILE A 201 16.42 36.49 9.86
C ILE A 201 15.94 35.86 11.18
N GLY A 202 15.10 36.56 11.93
CA GLY A 202 14.57 36.05 13.19
C GLY A 202 13.78 34.75 12.98
N ASN A 203 14.00 33.78 13.87
CA ASN A 203 13.44 32.43 13.70
C ASN A 203 11.91 32.42 13.75
N SER A 204 11.27 33.45 14.32
CA SER A 204 9.81 33.63 14.34
C SER A 204 9.28 34.59 13.27
N SER A 205 10.15 35.13 12.41
CA SER A 205 9.78 36.15 11.44
C SER A 205 8.99 35.58 10.27
N ALA A 206 7.96 36.28 9.84
CA ALA A 206 7.31 36.05 8.56
C ALA A 206 8.09 36.75 7.44
N VAL A 207 8.42 36.00 6.38
CA VAL A 207 9.05 36.53 5.17
C VAL A 207 8.03 36.50 4.04
N THR A 208 7.65 37.68 3.54
CA THR A 208 6.68 37.84 2.45
C THR A 208 7.37 38.34 1.19
N VAL A 209 7.31 37.56 0.11
CA VAL A 209 7.79 37.93 -1.23
C VAL A 209 6.58 38.23 -2.11
N ASN A 210 6.49 39.48 -2.57
CA ASN A 210 5.38 39.96 -3.40
C ASN A 210 5.87 40.88 -4.52
N GLY A 211 6.82 40.39 -5.30
CA GLY A 211 7.33 41.08 -6.50
C GLY A 211 8.84 41.18 -6.58
N GLY A 212 9.55 41.09 -5.46
CA GLY A 212 11.02 41.06 -5.44
C GLY A 212 11.63 39.66 -5.49
N THR A 213 12.91 39.60 -5.12
CA THR A 213 13.70 38.36 -5.06
C THR A 213 14.30 38.18 -3.67
N LEU A 214 14.19 36.97 -3.13
CA LEU A 214 14.97 36.52 -1.97
C LEU A 214 16.02 35.51 -2.46
N THR A 215 17.29 35.82 -2.23
CA THR A 215 18.43 35.05 -2.70
C THR A 215 19.22 34.53 -1.52
N PHE A 216 19.59 33.25 -1.58
CA PHE A 216 20.44 32.60 -0.60
C PHE A 216 21.79 32.22 -1.20
N GLY A 217 22.86 32.44 -0.44
CA GLY A 217 24.15 31.79 -0.68
C GLY A 217 24.13 30.32 -0.29
N ALA A 218 25.31 29.69 -0.13
CA ALA A 218 25.42 28.36 0.47
C ALA A 218 25.20 28.45 1.99
N VAL A 219 23.95 28.68 2.41
CA VAL A 219 23.56 28.95 3.80
C VAL A 219 22.47 28.01 4.26
N LEU A 220 22.43 27.78 5.58
CA LEU A 220 21.27 27.29 6.30
C LEU A 220 20.55 28.49 6.91
N GLU A 221 19.28 28.70 6.59
CA GLU A 221 18.49 29.81 7.15
C GLU A 221 17.23 29.26 7.82
N THR A 222 16.91 29.79 9.01
CA THR A 222 15.72 29.40 9.78
C THR A 222 14.83 30.61 10.05
N PHE A 223 13.55 30.56 9.69
CA PHE A 223 12.56 31.58 10.05
C PHE A 223 11.16 31.00 10.22
N GLY A 224 10.17 31.85 10.51
CA GLY A 224 8.80 31.43 10.84
C GLY A 224 8.10 30.84 9.62
N SER A 225 7.62 31.73 8.75
CA SER A 225 6.85 31.39 7.56
C SER A 225 7.42 32.05 6.31
N LEU A 226 7.31 31.37 5.15
CA LEU A 226 7.59 31.96 3.85
C LEU A 226 6.29 32.12 3.05
N ASN A 227 5.97 33.36 2.65
CA ASN A 227 4.71 33.67 1.97
C ASN A 227 4.98 34.28 0.59
N PHE A 228 4.42 33.66 -0.45
CA PHE A 228 4.48 34.16 -1.82
C PHE A 228 3.12 34.58 -2.33
N THR A 229 3.11 35.75 -2.96
CA THR A 229 2.03 36.20 -3.83
C THR A 229 2.55 36.44 -5.26
N SER A 230 3.79 36.90 -5.38
CA SER A 230 4.55 37.00 -6.63
C SER A 230 6.05 37.15 -6.33
N GLY A 231 6.92 37.08 -7.35
CA GLY A 231 8.38 37.23 -7.19
C GLY A 231 9.13 35.90 -7.28
N SER A 232 10.31 35.82 -6.66
CA SER A 232 11.18 34.64 -6.78
C SER A 232 12.01 34.36 -5.52
N VAL A 233 12.28 33.08 -5.27
CA VAL A 233 13.36 32.64 -4.39
C VAL A 233 14.42 31.93 -5.21
N THR A 234 15.68 32.29 -4.98
CA THR A 234 16.83 31.74 -5.68
C THR A 234 17.92 31.35 -4.69
N GLY A 235 18.71 30.35 -5.04
CA GLY A 235 19.84 29.94 -4.22
C GLY A 235 20.66 28.87 -4.93
N VAL A 236 21.68 28.38 -4.24
CA VAL A 236 22.45 27.21 -4.69
C VAL A 236 21.78 25.92 -4.22
N PRO A 237 21.96 24.77 -4.90
CA PRO A 237 21.29 23.51 -4.56
C PRO A 237 21.55 22.98 -3.14
N THR A 238 22.60 23.45 -2.47
CA THR A 238 22.93 23.07 -1.08
C THR A 238 22.29 23.99 -0.04
N THR A 239 21.53 25.01 -0.47
CA THR A 239 20.83 25.92 0.44
C THR A 239 19.70 25.15 1.11
N ALA A 240 19.66 25.16 2.44
CA ALA A 240 18.56 24.62 3.22
C ALA A 240 17.81 25.77 3.91
N LEU A 241 16.52 25.86 3.63
CA LEU A 241 15.60 26.74 4.34
C LEU A 241 14.79 25.91 5.33
N LEU A 242 14.79 26.32 6.60
CA LEU A 242 13.99 25.70 7.66
C LEU A 242 12.87 26.65 8.11
N LEU A 243 11.63 26.18 8.04
CA LEU A 243 10.44 26.91 8.44
C LEU A 243 9.93 26.38 9.77
N THR A 244 9.55 27.27 10.68
CA THR A 244 9.22 26.92 12.08
C THR A 244 7.80 27.25 12.50
N ASP A 245 7.03 27.96 11.66
CA ASP A 245 5.62 28.23 11.95
C ASP A 245 4.84 26.92 12.05
N ASN A 246 3.98 26.82 13.07
CA ASN A 246 3.16 25.64 13.35
C ASN A 246 1.73 25.76 12.81
N THR A 247 1.40 26.88 12.17
CA THR A 247 0.09 27.14 11.57
C THR A 247 0.20 27.00 10.06
N THR A 248 0.80 27.97 9.38
CA THR A 248 1.07 27.93 7.93
C THR A 248 2.53 28.30 7.71
N ALA A 249 3.35 27.29 7.44
CA ALA A 249 4.79 27.47 7.26
C ALA A 249 5.10 28.05 5.87
N LEU A 250 4.37 27.62 4.84
CA LEU A 250 4.66 27.99 3.46
C LEU A 250 3.37 28.33 2.71
N THR A 251 3.28 29.54 2.19
CA THR A 251 2.19 29.95 1.27
C THR A 251 2.76 30.18 -0.13
N LEU A 252 2.18 29.52 -1.14
CA LEU A 252 2.66 29.51 -2.52
C LEU A 252 1.71 30.23 -3.48
N GLY A 253 2.21 31.30 -4.09
CA GLY A 253 1.63 31.94 -5.27
C GLY A 253 2.08 31.29 -6.57
N ALA A 254 2.00 32.02 -7.69
CA ALA A 254 2.63 31.63 -8.95
C ALA A 254 4.16 31.82 -8.85
N VAL A 255 4.85 30.83 -8.28
CA VAL A 255 6.29 30.90 -7.98
C VAL A 255 6.98 29.56 -8.24
N ASN A 256 8.29 29.61 -8.51
CA ASN A 256 9.15 28.44 -8.49
C ASN A 256 10.15 28.54 -7.32
N LEU A 257 10.09 27.60 -6.37
CA LEU A 257 11.03 27.45 -5.27
C LEU A 257 12.12 26.46 -5.67
N GLY A 258 13.26 26.99 -6.11
CA GLY A 258 14.42 26.18 -6.49
C GLY A 258 15.38 25.81 -5.36
N VAL A 259 15.12 26.27 -4.14
CA VAL A 259 15.94 25.96 -2.96
C VAL A 259 15.34 24.80 -2.17
N ASN A 260 16.16 24.08 -1.41
CA ASN A 260 15.65 23.02 -0.56
C ASN A 260 14.92 23.65 0.63
N VAL A 261 13.74 23.13 0.95
CA VAL A 261 12.91 23.63 2.05
C VAL A 261 12.54 22.48 2.97
N GLY A 262 12.62 22.72 4.27
CA GLY A 262 12.12 21.81 5.29
C GLY A 262 11.28 22.54 6.32
N ILE A 263 10.35 21.82 6.94
CA ILE A 263 9.42 22.38 7.94
C ILE A 263 9.67 21.65 9.26
N LEU A 264 10.14 22.38 10.28
CA LEU A 264 10.48 21.83 11.60
C LEU A 264 9.26 21.64 12.51
N GLY A 265 8.18 22.38 12.25
CA GLY A 265 6.94 22.39 13.03
C GLY A 265 5.83 21.52 12.43
N ALA A 266 4.57 21.82 12.77
CA ALA A 266 3.38 21.22 12.17
C ALA A 266 2.69 22.14 11.13
N GLY A 267 3.40 23.17 10.65
CA GLY A 267 2.82 24.18 9.77
C GLY A 267 2.45 23.64 8.39
N SER A 268 1.32 24.09 7.87
CA SER A 268 0.83 23.68 6.56
C SER A 268 1.62 24.29 5.39
N VAL A 269 1.48 23.65 4.23
CA VAL A 269 1.83 24.21 2.91
C VAL A 269 0.55 24.53 2.17
N ASP A 270 0.33 25.81 1.89
CA ASP A 270 -0.90 26.30 1.28
C ASP A 270 -0.60 26.90 -0.10
N THR A 271 -1.41 26.57 -1.11
CA THR A 271 -1.40 27.35 -2.35
C THR A 271 -2.43 28.47 -2.29
N THR A 272 -2.15 29.57 -2.98
CA THR A 272 -3.20 30.54 -3.33
C THR A 272 -3.98 30.04 -4.55
N ALA A 273 -5.11 30.65 -4.88
CA ALA A 273 -5.87 30.35 -6.11
C ALA A 273 -5.15 30.76 -7.42
N ALA A 274 -3.83 30.98 -7.36
CA ALA A 274 -2.96 31.29 -8.49
C ALA A 274 -2.53 30.01 -9.22
N SER A 275 -2.10 30.14 -10.48
CA SER A 275 -1.64 29.01 -11.30
C SER A 275 -0.15 28.74 -11.10
N GLY A 276 0.23 27.45 -11.01
CA GLY A 276 1.59 27.00 -11.35
C GLY A 276 2.66 27.15 -10.25
N ALA A 277 2.31 27.00 -8.97
CA ALA A 277 3.35 26.90 -7.94
C ALA A 277 4.22 25.66 -8.17
N THR A 278 5.54 25.81 -8.10
CA THR A 278 6.49 24.70 -8.25
C THR A 278 7.47 24.69 -7.09
N ILE A 279 7.70 23.52 -6.49
CA ILE A 279 8.84 23.25 -5.60
C ILE A 279 9.80 22.35 -6.37
N SER A 280 10.88 22.94 -6.88
CA SER A 280 11.89 22.21 -7.67
C SER A 280 13.14 21.86 -6.88
N GLY A 281 13.39 22.51 -5.75
CA GLY A 281 14.35 22.05 -4.74
C GLY A 281 13.78 20.89 -3.92
N ASP A 282 14.63 20.24 -3.13
CA ASP A 282 14.20 19.12 -2.28
C ASP A 282 13.26 19.61 -1.17
N PHE A 283 12.22 18.82 -0.89
CA PHE A 283 11.20 19.12 0.10
C PHE A 283 11.27 18.14 1.26
N ASP A 284 11.74 18.60 2.41
CA ASP A 284 11.94 17.74 3.58
C ASP A 284 10.84 17.93 4.63
N LEU A 285 10.03 16.89 4.82
CA LEU A 285 8.90 16.85 5.74
C LEU A 285 9.35 16.80 7.21
N ARG A 286 10.64 16.56 7.49
CA ARG A 286 11.18 16.38 8.84
C ARG A 286 10.38 15.30 9.58
N ALA A 287 10.08 15.48 10.86
CA ALA A 287 9.51 14.42 11.72
C ALA A 287 7.99 14.55 11.93
N VAL A 288 7.28 15.34 11.12
CA VAL A 288 5.86 15.65 11.31
C VAL A 288 5.11 15.55 9.97
N SER A 289 3.86 15.07 10.00
CA SER A 289 2.97 15.10 8.84
C SER A 289 2.41 16.50 8.61
N HIS A 290 2.46 17.00 7.38
CA HIS A 290 2.02 18.34 7.03
C HIS A 290 0.76 18.33 6.17
N ASP A 291 -0.17 19.22 6.49
CA ASP A 291 -1.28 19.54 5.60
C ASP A 291 -0.74 20.25 4.35
N ILE A 292 -1.05 19.72 3.18
CA ILE A 292 -0.78 20.34 1.88
C ILE A 292 -2.12 20.80 1.31
N ASN A 293 -2.52 22.03 1.62
CA ASN A 293 -3.80 22.61 1.24
C ASN A 293 -3.72 23.26 -0.14
N VAL A 294 -4.15 22.53 -1.17
CA VAL A 294 -4.12 23.02 -2.55
C VAL A 294 -5.47 23.59 -2.94
N ILE A 295 -5.55 24.90 -2.98
CA ILE A 295 -6.77 25.64 -3.36
C ILE A 295 -6.98 25.50 -4.88
N ALA A 296 -8.23 25.24 -5.30
CA ALA A 296 -8.58 25.11 -6.70
C ALA A 296 -8.42 26.43 -7.46
N GLY A 297 -7.82 26.37 -8.65
CA GLY A 297 -7.56 27.49 -9.53
C GLY A 297 -7.35 27.00 -10.97
N VAL A 298 -6.15 27.25 -11.52
CA VAL A 298 -5.76 26.73 -12.84
C VAL A 298 -4.76 25.60 -12.63
N ALA A 299 -5.22 24.37 -12.90
CA ALA A 299 -4.45 23.17 -12.70
C ALA A 299 -3.26 23.02 -13.67
N PRO A 300 -2.12 22.43 -13.24
CA PRO A 300 -1.84 22.05 -11.86
C PRO A 300 -1.54 23.29 -10.98
N GLU A 301 -2.13 23.34 -9.80
CA GLU A 301 -1.92 24.45 -8.85
C GLU A 301 -0.62 24.28 -8.06
N LEU A 302 -0.21 23.03 -7.78
CA LEU A 302 1.08 22.71 -7.17
C LEU A 302 1.79 21.59 -7.92
N THR A 303 3.05 21.80 -8.28
CA THR A 303 3.97 20.76 -8.74
C THR A 303 5.15 20.64 -7.79
N ILE A 304 5.41 19.46 -7.25
CA ILE A 304 6.64 19.15 -6.53
C ILE A 304 7.49 18.27 -7.43
N SER A 305 8.64 18.77 -7.88
CA SER A 305 9.56 18.05 -8.77
C SER A 305 10.87 17.65 -8.09
N GLY A 306 11.20 18.27 -6.95
CA GLY A 306 12.34 17.86 -6.11
C GLY A 306 12.09 16.53 -5.38
N VAL A 307 13.13 16.04 -4.69
CA VAL A 307 12.98 14.86 -3.83
C VAL A 307 12.22 15.26 -2.57
N ILE A 308 11.18 14.49 -2.25
CA ILE A 308 10.48 14.56 -0.97
C ILE A 308 11.15 13.56 -0.02
N SER A 309 11.63 14.05 1.12
CA SER A 309 12.29 13.27 2.17
C SER A 309 11.65 13.51 3.53
N ASP A 310 11.95 12.66 4.51
CA ASP A 310 11.52 12.84 5.88
C ASP A 310 12.60 12.44 6.89
N LEU A 311 12.30 12.73 8.15
CA LEU A 311 12.76 11.95 9.29
C LEU A 311 11.58 11.06 9.75
N PRO A 312 11.82 9.99 10.52
CA PRO A 312 10.72 9.13 10.99
C PRO A 312 9.57 9.94 11.60
N GLY A 313 8.37 9.79 11.03
CA GLY A 313 7.17 10.54 11.39
C GLY A 313 6.73 11.62 10.40
N GLY A 314 7.56 11.97 9.40
CA GLY A 314 7.19 12.93 8.36
C GLY A 314 6.24 12.33 7.32
N GLY A 315 5.17 13.06 6.99
CA GLY A 315 4.13 12.62 6.07
C GLY A 315 3.43 13.80 5.39
N MET A 316 2.44 13.51 4.55
CA MET A 316 1.67 14.54 3.84
C MET A 316 0.18 14.26 3.90
N VAL A 317 -0.62 15.31 4.08
CA VAL A 317 -2.08 15.25 3.98
C VAL A 317 -2.54 16.22 2.89
N LYS A 318 -2.87 15.69 1.71
CA LYS A 318 -3.39 16.48 0.59
C LYS A 318 -4.82 16.91 0.87
N LYS A 319 -5.01 18.22 1.07
CA LYS A 319 -6.29 18.90 1.26
C LYS A 319 -6.57 19.87 0.12
N GLY A 320 -7.74 20.49 0.17
CA GLY A 320 -8.19 21.45 -0.83
C GLY A 320 -8.59 20.80 -2.16
N ALA A 321 -9.50 21.45 -2.88
CA ALA A 321 -10.10 20.91 -4.10
C ALA A 321 -9.17 20.92 -5.33
N GLY A 322 -8.00 21.57 -5.26
CA GLY A 322 -7.06 21.71 -6.37
C GLY A 322 -6.23 20.45 -6.66
N THR A 323 -5.43 20.54 -7.71
CA THR A 323 -4.57 19.48 -8.23
C THR A 323 -3.12 19.67 -7.80
N MET A 324 -2.58 18.64 -7.14
CA MET A 324 -1.16 18.50 -6.83
C MET A 324 -0.53 17.48 -7.77
N VAL A 325 0.68 17.77 -8.26
CA VAL A 325 1.48 16.84 -9.07
C VAL A 325 2.79 16.55 -8.36
N ILE A 326 3.10 15.28 -8.13
CA ILE A 326 4.44 14.82 -7.74
C ILE A 326 5.15 14.33 -9.00
N SER A 327 6.26 14.97 -9.37
CA SER A 327 6.99 14.72 -10.61
C SER A 327 8.49 14.69 -10.39
N GLY A 328 9.28 14.58 -11.46
CA GLY A 328 10.74 14.52 -11.41
C GLY A 328 11.28 13.12 -11.64
N THR A 329 12.61 13.01 -11.68
CA THR A 329 13.32 11.78 -12.11
C THR A 329 13.95 11.00 -10.97
N SER A 330 14.08 11.59 -9.78
CA SER A 330 14.65 10.93 -8.60
C SER A 330 13.53 10.38 -7.72
N PRO A 331 13.68 9.20 -7.10
CA PRO A 331 12.66 8.66 -6.20
C PRO A 331 12.49 9.55 -4.97
N ASN A 332 11.26 9.60 -4.44
CA ASN A 332 11.04 10.12 -3.10
C ASN A 332 11.51 9.10 -2.05
N THR A 333 11.98 9.57 -0.90
CA THR A 333 12.55 8.72 0.15
C THR A 333 11.80 8.80 1.48
N TYR A 334 10.76 9.64 1.57
CA TYR A 334 9.95 9.72 2.78
C TYR A 334 9.21 8.40 3.02
N THR A 335 9.00 8.05 4.29
CA THR A 335 8.42 6.77 4.71
C THR A 335 7.08 6.93 5.42
N GLY A 336 6.76 8.13 5.92
CA GLY A 336 5.46 8.35 6.54
C GLY A 336 4.31 8.42 5.54
N LEU A 337 3.11 8.45 6.12
CA LEU A 337 1.84 8.36 5.40
C LEU A 337 1.62 9.53 4.43
N THR A 338 1.18 9.21 3.22
CA THR A 338 0.49 10.14 2.34
C THR A 338 -1.01 9.91 2.44
N GLN A 339 -1.75 10.91 2.90
CA GLN A 339 -3.21 10.90 2.97
C GLN A 339 -3.79 11.87 1.95
N VAL A 340 -4.87 11.49 1.27
CA VAL A 340 -5.60 12.33 0.31
C VAL A 340 -7.04 12.50 0.77
N ASP A 341 -7.33 13.67 1.36
CA ASP A 341 -8.66 14.02 1.86
C ASP A 341 -9.53 14.65 0.75
N ALA A 342 -8.93 15.45 -0.14
CA ALA A 342 -9.67 16.19 -1.16
C ALA A 342 -8.83 16.57 -2.40
N GLY A 343 -9.54 16.89 -3.48
CA GLY A 343 -8.95 17.31 -4.74
C GLY A 343 -8.26 16.15 -5.47
N VAL A 344 -7.23 16.49 -6.25
CA VAL A 344 -6.52 15.52 -7.10
C VAL A 344 -5.04 15.47 -6.72
N LEU A 345 -4.49 14.27 -6.59
CA LEU A 345 -3.06 13.98 -6.50
C LEU A 345 -2.62 13.19 -7.74
N ASN A 346 -1.78 13.77 -8.59
CA ASN A 346 -1.22 13.12 -9.77
C ASN A 346 0.21 12.65 -9.49
N LEU A 347 0.46 11.36 -9.67
CA LEU A 347 1.78 10.75 -9.52
C LEU A 347 2.42 10.61 -10.90
N ASN A 348 3.47 11.37 -11.16
CA ASN A 348 4.11 11.51 -12.47
C ASN A 348 5.65 11.55 -12.39
N LYS A 349 6.23 10.72 -11.53
CA LYS A 349 7.67 10.50 -11.51
C LYS A 349 8.08 9.54 -12.61
N THR A 350 9.18 9.82 -13.30
CA THR A 350 9.60 9.03 -14.46
C THR A 350 10.24 7.71 -14.03
N GLY A 351 9.43 6.65 -13.94
CA GLY A 351 9.89 5.27 -13.70
C GLY A 351 10.45 5.01 -12.30
N VAL A 352 10.11 5.86 -11.32
CA VAL A 352 10.59 5.79 -9.94
C VAL A 352 9.45 6.12 -8.96
N VAL A 353 9.64 5.73 -7.71
CA VAL A 353 8.66 5.90 -6.62
C VAL A 353 8.34 7.39 -6.36
N ALA A 354 7.06 7.74 -6.47
CA ALA A 354 6.49 9.02 -6.06
C ALA A 354 5.97 8.99 -4.61
N ILE A 355 5.43 7.86 -4.15
CA ILE A 355 4.94 7.67 -2.78
C ILE A 355 5.82 6.64 -2.06
N GLY A 356 6.66 7.11 -1.13
CA GLY A 356 7.62 6.25 -0.43
C GLY A 356 7.07 5.53 0.80
N GLY A 357 6.01 6.06 1.42
CA GLY A 357 5.29 5.44 2.54
C GLY A 357 3.92 4.88 2.14
N ASP A 358 3.05 4.62 3.11
CA ASP A 358 1.67 4.20 2.86
C ASP A 358 0.85 5.30 2.16
N LEU A 359 -0.21 4.90 1.44
CA LEU A 359 -1.14 5.80 0.77
C LEU A 359 -2.56 5.56 1.27
N THR A 360 -3.22 6.57 1.84
CA THR A 360 -4.62 6.49 2.28
C THR A 360 -5.49 7.50 1.54
N LEU A 361 -6.60 7.03 0.96
CA LEU A 361 -7.58 7.85 0.25
C LEU A 361 -8.88 7.91 1.06
N THR A 362 -8.95 8.82 2.02
CA THR A 362 -10.16 9.16 2.81
C THR A 362 -11.19 9.93 1.97
N GLY A 363 -10.74 10.52 0.87
CA GLY A 363 -11.54 11.20 -0.14
C GLY A 363 -10.71 11.43 -1.39
N GLY A 364 -11.02 12.51 -2.12
CA GLY A 364 -10.25 12.94 -3.30
C GLY A 364 -10.00 11.85 -4.36
N THR A 365 -9.06 12.15 -5.25
CA THR A 365 -8.63 11.24 -6.32
C THR A 365 -7.11 11.21 -6.39
N THR A 366 -6.52 10.02 -6.44
CA THR A 366 -5.12 9.84 -6.82
C THR A 366 -5.04 9.19 -8.20
N ASN A 367 -4.27 9.79 -9.12
CA ASN A 367 -4.06 9.28 -10.47
C ASN A 367 -2.60 8.86 -10.67
N LEU A 368 -2.39 7.68 -11.25
CA LEU A 368 -1.11 7.32 -11.86
C LEU A 368 -1.03 7.92 -13.26
N LEU A 369 0.03 8.71 -13.50
CA LEU A 369 0.40 9.22 -14.82
C LEU A 369 1.68 8.54 -15.36
N SER A 370 2.23 7.59 -14.59
CA SER A 370 3.36 6.73 -14.92
C SER A 370 3.25 5.43 -14.10
N ALA A 371 3.97 4.38 -14.50
CA ALA A 371 4.03 3.12 -13.75
C ALA A 371 4.98 3.22 -12.54
N ASN A 372 4.85 2.26 -11.61
CA ASN A 372 5.72 2.09 -10.43
C ASN A 372 5.85 3.35 -9.56
N GLN A 373 4.73 3.97 -9.22
CA GLN A 373 4.70 5.25 -8.48
C GLN A 373 4.59 5.07 -6.98
N ILE A 374 4.14 3.92 -6.51
CA ILE A 374 3.99 3.63 -5.08
C ILE A 374 5.06 2.61 -4.70
N HIS A 375 5.64 2.75 -3.51
CA HIS A 375 6.65 1.79 -3.06
C HIS A 375 6.03 0.40 -2.86
N ASP A 376 6.76 -0.64 -3.25
CA ASP A 376 6.27 -2.03 -3.26
C ASP A 376 5.90 -2.58 -1.89
N SER A 377 6.32 -1.94 -0.79
CA SER A 377 5.93 -2.32 0.57
C SER A 377 4.75 -1.52 1.13
N SER A 378 4.26 -0.51 0.40
CA SER A 378 3.24 0.40 0.89
C SER A 378 1.86 -0.23 0.89
N THR A 379 1.09 0.05 1.92
CA THR A 379 -0.34 -0.25 1.95
C THR A 379 -1.10 0.87 1.23
N LEU A 380 -1.89 0.52 0.22
CA LEU A 380 -2.89 1.39 -0.38
C LEU A 380 -4.23 1.17 0.34
N THR A 381 -4.63 2.12 1.17
CA THR A 381 -5.95 2.14 1.81
C THR A 381 -6.89 3.04 1.04
N ILE A 382 -8.07 2.55 0.63
CA ILE A 382 -9.11 3.36 0.02
C ILE A 382 -10.32 3.40 0.95
N ASP A 383 -10.49 4.54 1.61
CA ASP A 383 -11.49 4.82 2.64
C ASP A 383 -12.44 5.94 2.19
N GLY A 384 -12.99 5.78 0.98
CA GLY A 384 -13.98 6.68 0.40
C GLY A 384 -13.49 7.54 -0.77
N GLY A 385 -12.19 7.53 -1.06
CA GLY A 385 -11.59 8.16 -2.24
C GLY A 385 -11.59 7.30 -3.51
N THR A 386 -10.90 7.80 -4.55
CA THR A 386 -10.70 7.10 -5.82
C THR A 386 -9.21 6.93 -6.15
N PHE A 387 -8.79 5.71 -6.45
CA PHE A 387 -7.48 5.43 -7.05
C PHE A 387 -7.64 5.09 -8.53
N ASN A 388 -7.03 5.89 -9.41
CA ASN A 388 -7.04 5.66 -10.85
C ASN A 388 -5.63 5.27 -11.32
N MET A 389 -5.46 4.08 -11.87
CA MET A 389 -4.18 3.63 -12.39
C MET A 389 -3.91 4.09 -13.82
N GLY A 390 -4.91 4.62 -14.53
CA GLY A 390 -4.72 5.19 -15.86
C GLY A 390 -4.17 4.22 -16.92
N GLY A 391 -4.30 2.90 -16.72
CA GLY A 391 -3.69 1.89 -17.59
C GLY A 391 -2.22 1.56 -17.27
N PHE A 392 -1.66 2.08 -16.17
CA PHE A 392 -0.31 1.79 -15.72
C PHE A 392 -0.31 0.71 -14.64
N ASN A 393 0.54 -0.32 -14.80
CA ASN A 393 0.75 -1.31 -13.74
C ASN A 393 1.52 -0.70 -12.57
N ASP A 394 1.22 -1.16 -11.36
CA ASP A 394 1.94 -0.78 -10.15
C ASP A 394 2.05 -1.98 -9.20
N THR A 395 3.05 -1.96 -8.33
CA THR A 395 3.25 -2.96 -7.28
C THR A 395 3.16 -2.27 -5.92
N ILE A 396 2.36 -2.83 -5.02
CA ILE A 396 2.15 -2.34 -3.67
C ILE A 396 2.32 -3.47 -2.67
N GLY A 397 2.41 -3.14 -1.39
CA GLY A 397 2.42 -4.13 -0.32
C GLY A 397 1.05 -4.80 -0.21
N ALA A 398 0.03 -4.00 0.08
CA ALA A 398 -1.33 -4.49 0.28
C ALA A 398 -2.37 -3.48 -0.19
N LEU A 399 -3.54 -3.98 -0.61
CA LEU A 399 -4.73 -3.18 -0.92
C LEU A 399 -5.77 -3.38 0.18
N ASP A 400 -6.24 -2.29 0.77
CA ASP A 400 -7.21 -2.29 1.86
C ASP A 400 -8.40 -1.38 1.55
N PHE A 401 -9.57 -1.96 1.30
CA PHE A 401 -10.81 -1.20 1.16
C PHE A 401 -11.49 -1.02 2.52
N ARG A 402 -11.81 0.22 2.90
CA ARG A 402 -12.43 0.54 4.21
C ARG A 402 -13.80 1.22 4.13
N SER A 403 -14.26 1.55 2.93
CA SER A 403 -15.55 2.18 2.69
C SER A 403 -16.26 1.58 1.48
N ALA A 404 -17.59 1.57 1.50
CA ALA A 404 -18.42 1.17 0.37
C ALA A 404 -18.29 2.14 -0.83
N THR A 405 -17.89 3.39 -0.62
CA THR A 405 -17.67 4.38 -1.69
C THR A 405 -16.26 4.36 -2.26
N ALA A 406 -15.37 3.51 -1.73
CA ALA A 406 -14.01 3.37 -2.22
C ALA A 406 -14.01 2.92 -3.68
N THR A 407 -13.23 3.57 -4.54
CA THR A 407 -13.20 3.27 -5.98
C THR A 407 -11.79 2.97 -6.46
N LEU A 408 -11.61 1.84 -7.14
CA LEU A 408 -10.37 1.46 -7.84
C LEU A 408 -10.66 1.36 -9.34
N ASN A 409 -10.01 2.21 -10.14
CA ASN A 409 -10.12 2.19 -11.60
C ASN A 409 -8.76 1.85 -12.21
N GLN A 410 -8.57 0.60 -12.63
CA GLN A 410 -7.27 0.18 -13.15
C GLN A 410 -7.11 0.51 -14.64
N GLY A 411 -8.22 0.57 -15.38
CA GLY A 411 -8.20 0.89 -16.81
C GLY A 411 -7.58 -0.23 -17.63
N GLY A 412 -7.79 -1.48 -17.22
CA GLY A 412 -7.19 -2.68 -17.82
C GLY A 412 -5.77 -3.01 -17.34
N ALA A 413 -5.16 -2.16 -16.49
CA ALA A 413 -3.88 -2.46 -15.87
C ALA A 413 -4.01 -3.53 -14.77
N THR A 414 -2.87 -4.11 -14.40
CA THR A 414 -2.75 -5.04 -13.28
C THR A 414 -2.16 -4.33 -12.06
N LEU A 415 -2.87 -4.37 -10.94
CA LEU A 415 -2.32 -4.05 -9.63
C LEU A 415 -1.73 -5.31 -8.98
N THR A 416 -0.45 -5.25 -8.58
CA THR A 416 0.25 -6.39 -7.97
C THR A 416 0.46 -6.17 -6.48
N MET A 417 0.19 -7.17 -5.65
CA MET A 417 0.37 -7.12 -4.19
C MET A 417 1.53 -8.02 -3.74
N SER A 418 2.44 -7.48 -2.92
CA SER A 418 3.70 -8.13 -2.51
C SER A 418 3.73 -8.58 -1.05
N SER A 419 2.73 -8.22 -0.24
CA SER A 419 2.66 -8.53 1.19
C SER A 419 2.63 -10.04 1.44
N ASN A 420 3.29 -10.45 2.53
CA ASN A 420 3.30 -11.83 3.01
C ASN A 420 2.33 -12.09 4.18
N THR A 421 1.61 -11.05 4.65
CA THR A 421 0.66 -11.15 5.76
C THR A 421 -0.78 -11.08 5.25
N THR A 422 -1.28 -9.87 5.01
CA THR A 422 -2.54 -9.60 4.33
C THR A 422 -2.21 -8.82 3.07
N ALA A 423 -2.65 -9.31 1.91
CA ALA A 423 -2.39 -8.70 0.61
C ALA A 423 -3.61 -7.92 0.11
N LEU A 424 -4.81 -8.44 0.34
CA LEU A 424 -6.06 -7.83 -0.10
C LEU A 424 -7.10 -7.92 1.01
N THR A 425 -7.70 -6.77 1.37
CA THR A 425 -8.90 -6.72 2.21
C THR A 425 -10.03 -6.11 1.40
N MET A 426 -11.14 -6.84 1.28
CA MET A 426 -12.35 -6.39 0.58
C MET A 426 -13.53 -6.22 1.55
N LEU A 427 -14.34 -5.19 1.29
CA LEU A 427 -15.60 -4.93 1.99
C LEU A 427 -16.83 -5.24 1.12
N ASP A 428 -17.27 -4.31 0.27
CA ASP A 428 -18.40 -4.52 -0.65
C ASP A 428 -18.00 -4.18 -2.10
N GLN A 429 -16.70 -4.27 -2.39
CA GLN A 429 -16.13 -3.73 -3.61
C GLN A 429 -16.19 -4.71 -4.79
N THR A 430 -16.28 -4.13 -5.99
CA THR A 430 -16.05 -4.85 -7.24
C THR A 430 -14.70 -4.46 -7.82
N ILE A 431 -13.82 -5.44 -8.02
CA ILE A 431 -12.55 -5.26 -8.74
C ILE A 431 -12.75 -5.77 -10.17
N SER A 432 -12.83 -4.83 -11.12
CA SER A 432 -13.21 -5.15 -12.50
C SER A 432 -12.06 -5.61 -13.39
N ASP A 433 -10.84 -5.20 -13.03
CA ASP A 433 -9.61 -5.37 -13.81
C ASP A 433 -8.63 -6.35 -13.13
N PRO A 434 -7.60 -6.84 -13.85
CA PRO A 434 -6.67 -7.85 -13.33
C PRO A 434 -5.99 -7.46 -12.00
N ILE A 435 -5.78 -8.44 -11.14
CA ILE A 435 -4.92 -8.34 -9.96
C ILE A 435 -3.92 -9.50 -9.92
N ALA A 436 -2.76 -9.27 -9.33
CA ALA A 436 -1.72 -10.28 -9.18
C ALA A 436 -1.09 -10.28 -7.79
N PHE A 437 -0.49 -11.40 -7.40
CA PHE A 437 0.18 -11.57 -6.13
C PHE A 437 1.59 -12.11 -6.32
N THR A 438 2.56 -11.49 -5.64
CA THR A 438 3.95 -11.96 -5.57
C THR A 438 4.34 -12.39 -4.14
N GLY A 439 3.67 -11.84 -3.13
CA GLY A 439 3.79 -12.29 -1.74
C GLY A 439 2.81 -13.41 -1.39
N SER A 440 2.92 -13.96 -0.17
CA SER A 440 2.02 -15.02 0.34
C SER A 440 0.82 -14.50 1.13
N GLY A 441 0.54 -13.19 1.08
CA GLY A 441 -0.46 -12.56 1.93
C GLY A 441 -1.88 -13.10 1.70
N ALA A 442 -2.68 -13.11 2.77
CA ALA A 442 -4.07 -13.53 2.74
C ALA A 442 -4.94 -12.56 1.93
N ILE A 443 -5.99 -13.13 1.35
CA ILE A 443 -7.12 -12.41 0.74
C ILE A 443 -8.26 -12.50 1.75
N VAL A 444 -8.63 -11.35 2.31
CA VAL A 444 -9.52 -11.21 3.47
C VAL A 444 -10.84 -10.57 3.05
N PHE A 445 -11.94 -11.12 3.55
CA PHE A 445 -13.27 -10.55 3.47
C PHE A 445 -13.82 -10.32 4.89
N ASP A 446 -14.13 -9.05 5.22
CA ASP A 446 -14.56 -8.65 6.57
C ASP A 446 -15.99 -9.14 6.89
N PRO A 447 -16.26 -9.61 8.12
CA PRO A 447 -17.63 -9.96 8.55
C PRO A 447 -18.61 -8.77 8.66
N ALA A 448 -18.14 -7.52 8.66
CA ALA A 448 -19.01 -6.34 8.78
C ALA A 448 -19.85 -6.04 7.52
N ASN A 449 -19.70 -6.83 6.46
CA ASN A 449 -20.26 -6.58 5.14
C ASN A 449 -21.68 -7.14 4.97
N ASN A 450 -22.51 -6.38 4.23
CA ASN A 450 -23.88 -6.79 3.90
C ASN A 450 -24.03 -7.35 2.47
N ASN A 451 -23.03 -7.16 1.59
CA ASN A 451 -23.08 -7.51 0.17
C ASN A 451 -21.93 -8.47 -0.22
N THR A 452 -21.92 -8.89 -1.49
CA THR A 452 -20.90 -9.79 -2.07
C THR A 452 -19.71 -9.00 -2.61
N ALA A 453 -18.48 -9.28 -2.15
CA ALA A 453 -17.28 -8.86 -2.88
C ALA A 453 -17.21 -9.56 -4.23
N THR A 454 -16.93 -8.82 -5.28
CA THR A 454 -16.81 -9.40 -6.62
C THR A 454 -15.46 -9.07 -7.24
N ILE A 455 -14.79 -10.07 -7.82
CA ILE A 455 -13.61 -9.85 -8.66
C ILE A 455 -13.94 -10.40 -10.05
N THR A 456 -14.11 -9.52 -11.04
CA THR A 456 -14.36 -9.93 -12.43
C THR A 456 -13.09 -9.96 -13.27
N GLY A 457 -12.06 -9.21 -12.86
CA GLY A 457 -10.73 -9.28 -13.45
C GLY A 457 -10.02 -10.59 -13.13
N THR A 458 -9.01 -10.95 -13.93
CA THR A 458 -8.20 -12.15 -13.67
C THR A 458 -7.46 -12.03 -12.34
N VAL A 459 -7.32 -13.15 -11.64
CA VAL A 459 -6.61 -13.24 -10.35
C VAL A 459 -5.38 -14.13 -10.52
N ASP A 460 -4.19 -13.53 -10.55
CA ASP A 460 -2.94 -14.31 -10.63
C ASP A 460 -2.34 -14.54 -9.24
N LEU A 461 -2.44 -15.77 -8.73
CA LEU A 461 -1.92 -16.17 -7.41
C LEU A 461 -0.39 -16.37 -7.39
N GLY A 462 0.29 -16.15 -8.52
CA GLY A 462 1.74 -16.31 -8.61
C GLY A 462 2.17 -17.74 -8.25
N THR A 463 3.14 -17.88 -7.34
CA THR A 463 3.73 -19.17 -6.96
C THR A 463 3.34 -19.66 -5.57
N GLN A 464 2.46 -18.94 -4.86
CA GLN A 464 2.19 -19.17 -3.44
C GLN A 464 0.76 -19.67 -3.19
N ILE A 465 0.58 -20.45 -2.12
CA ILE A 465 -0.76 -20.78 -1.63
C ILE A 465 -1.26 -19.62 -0.78
N HIS A 466 -2.44 -19.10 -1.10
CA HIS A 466 -3.05 -17.98 -0.40
C HIS A 466 -4.18 -18.46 0.52
N ASN A 467 -4.24 -17.88 1.72
CA ASN A 467 -5.42 -18.01 2.56
C ASN A 467 -6.53 -17.12 2.00
N PHE A 468 -7.66 -17.73 1.69
CA PHE A 468 -8.92 -17.04 1.45
C PHE A 468 -9.66 -17.03 2.79
N ASP A 469 -9.42 -15.96 3.53
CA ASP A 469 -10.03 -15.69 4.83
C ASP A 469 -11.36 -14.99 4.62
N ILE A 470 -12.41 -15.81 4.44
CA ILE A 470 -13.75 -15.32 4.12
C ILE A 470 -14.64 -15.51 5.34
N ALA A 471 -14.88 -14.42 6.06
CA ALA A 471 -15.84 -14.40 7.15
C ALA A 471 -17.28 -14.47 6.64
N ASN A 472 -18.20 -14.86 7.51
CA ASN A 472 -19.62 -15.00 7.17
C ASN A 472 -20.34 -13.67 7.33
N GLY A 473 -20.64 -13.01 6.22
CA GLY A 473 -21.47 -11.81 6.13
C GLY A 473 -22.92 -12.15 5.79
N THR A 474 -23.68 -11.15 5.29
CA THR A 474 -25.04 -11.38 4.77
C THR A 474 -25.09 -11.56 3.25
N GLY A 475 -23.94 -11.42 2.57
CA GLY A 475 -23.82 -11.70 1.14
C GLY A 475 -24.03 -13.19 0.83
N ASN A 476 -24.51 -13.50 -0.37
CA ASN A 476 -24.57 -14.88 -0.84
C ASN A 476 -24.19 -14.95 -2.33
N PRO A 477 -22.93 -15.31 -2.66
CA PRO A 477 -21.83 -15.66 -1.76
C PRO A 477 -21.26 -14.43 -1.01
N ASP A 478 -20.37 -14.62 -0.04
CA ASP A 478 -19.63 -13.52 0.58
C ASP A 478 -18.56 -12.97 -0.38
N MET A 479 -17.83 -13.87 -1.05
CA MET A 479 -16.88 -13.52 -2.11
C MET A 479 -17.19 -14.30 -3.39
N ASP A 480 -17.28 -13.58 -4.52
CA ASP A 480 -17.47 -14.12 -5.86
C ASP A 480 -16.30 -13.77 -6.78
N ILE A 481 -15.55 -14.78 -7.21
CA ILE A 481 -14.47 -14.61 -8.19
C ILE A 481 -15.01 -15.05 -9.55
N GLN A 482 -15.31 -14.07 -10.38
CA GLN A 482 -15.81 -14.25 -11.75
C GLN A 482 -14.71 -14.21 -12.81
N GLY A 483 -13.52 -13.72 -12.45
CA GLY A 483 -12.35 -13.79 -13.31
C GLY A 483 -11.67 -15.16 -13.28
N VAL A 484 -10.84 -15.44 -14.28
CA VAL A 484 -9.96 -16.62 -14.29
C VAL A 484 -8.92 -16.50 -13.19
N ILE A 485 -8.74 -17.56 -12.41
CA ILE A 485 -7.67 -17.69 -11.42
C ILE A 485 -6.48 -18.42 -12.05
N SER A 486 -5.29 -17.82 -12.02
CA SER A 486 -4.04 -18.37 -12.56
C SER A 486 -2.95 -18.45 -11.48
N GLY A 487 -1.80 -19.03 -11.84
CA GLY A 487 -0.60 -19.07 -11.00
C GLY A 487 0.05 -20.46 -10.96
N VAL A 488 1.28 -20.57 -11.47
CA VAL A 488 2.04 -21.83 -11.42
C VAL A 488 2.60 -22.01 -10.01
N GLY A 489 2.11 -23.01 -9.29
CA GLY A 489 2.37 -23.21 -7.86
C GLY A 489 1.38 -22.47 -6.95
N GLY A 490 0.68 -21.46 -7.48
CA GLY A 490 -0.38 -20.72 -6.80
C GLY A 490 -1.54 -21.62 -6.36
N GLY A 491 -2.05 -21.45 -5.14
CA GLY A 491 -3.13 -22.29 -4.60
C GLY A 491 -4.05 -21.57 -3.63
N ILE A 492 -5.10 -22.26 -3.19
CA ILE A 492 -6.21 -21.68 -2.40
C ILE A 492 -6.32 -22.44 -1.08
N THR A 493 -6.34 -21.74 0.04
CA THR A 493 -6.74 -22.29 1.35
C THR A 493 -7.93 -21.53 1.88
N LYS A 494 -9.14 -22.10 1.73
CA LYS A 494 -10.38 -21.51 2.23
C LYS A 494 -10.53 -21.76 3.73
N ILE A 495 -10.64 -20.68 4.48
CA ILE A 495 -10.86 -20.68 5.93
C ILE A 495 -12.07 -19.81 6.29
N ASN A 496 -12.46 -19.87 7.57
CA ASN A 496 -13.63 -19.20 8.13
C ASN A 496 -14.98 -19.56 7.49
N ALA A 497 -16.06 -19.12 8.10
CA ALA A 497 -17.40 -19.67 7.88
C ALA A 497 -18.08 -19.20 6.58
N GLY A 498 -17.59 -18.14 5.94
CA GLY A 498 -18.25 -17.56 4.76
C GLY A 498 -18.17 -18.43 3.50
N THR A 499 -18.89 -18.02 2.47
CA THR A 499 -18.98 -18.67 1.17
C THR A 499 -18.05 -18.01 0.15
N LEU A 500 -17.12 -18.79 -0.42
CA LEU A 500 -16.33 -18.42 -1.59
C LEU A 500 -16.92 -19.09 -2.83
N ARG A 501 -17.31 -18.33 -3.85
CA ARG A 501 -17.74 -18.86 -5.15
C ARG A 501 -16.66 -18.63 -6.22
N LEU A 502 -16.33 -19.71 -6.94
CA LEU A 502 -15.48 -19.67 -8.14
C LEU A 502 -16.39 -19.76 -9.38
N ASN A 503 -16.43 -18.70 -10.18
CA ASN A 503 -17.37 -18.50 -11.27
C ASN A 503 -16.71 -17.86 -12.50
N SER A 504 -15.58 -18.41 -12.96
CA SER A 504 -14.84 -17.94 -14.16
C SER A 504 -15.59 -18.09 -15.50
N GLY A 505 -16.88 -18.40 -15.46
CA GLY A 505 -17.75 -18.54 -16.63
C GLY A 505 -17.28 -19.64 -17.59
N ALA A 506 -16.97 -19.25 -18.83
CA ALA A 506 -16.60 -20.19 -19.90
C ALA A 506 -15.10 -20.54 -19.93
N SER A 507 -14.27 -19.89 -19.12
CA SER A 507 -12.82 -20.08 -19.12
C SER A 507 -12.37 -20.88 -17.90
N PRO A 508 -11.55 -21.92 -18.07
CA PRO A 508 -11.08 -22.70 -16.94
C PRO A 508 -10.06 -21.90 -16.13
N ASN A 509 -10.04 -22.15 -14.82
CA ASN A 509 -8.92 -21.73 -13.98
C ASN A 509 -7.63 -22.47 -14.41
N THR A 510 -6.48 -21.86 -14.17
CA THR A 510 -5.17 -22.38 -14.61
C THR A 510 -4.11 -22.42 -13.51
N TYR A 511 -4.48 -22.09 -12.26
CA TYR A 511 -3.59 -22.27 -11.13
C TYR A 511 -3.30 -23.76 -10.88
N THR A 512 -2.08 -24.11 -10.45
CA THR A 512 -1.65 -25.52 -10.34
C THR A 512 -1.45 -26.01 -8.91
N GLY A 513 -1.48 -25.11 -7.93
CA GLY A 513 -1.30 -25.44 -6.52
C GLY A 513 -2.52 -26.11 -5.88
N LEU A 514 -2.32 -26.56 -4.65
CA LEU A 514 -3.34 -27.24 -3.85
C LEU A 514 -4.52 -26.32 -3.54
N THR A 515 -5.74 -26.84 -3.68
CA THR A 515 -6.95 -26.25 -3.07
C THR A 515 -7.27 -26.96 -1.77
N THR A 516 -7.30 -26.23 -0.66
CA THR A 516 -7.65 -26.74 0.68
C THR A 516 -8.89 -26.04 1.21
N VAL A 517 -9.86 -26.79 1.72
CA VAL A 517 -11.03 -26.24 2.42
C VAL A 517 -11.02 -26.70 3.87
N ASN A 518 -10.86 -25.75 4.78
CA ASN A 518 -10.84 -26.00 6.23
C ASN A 518 -12.16 -25.63 6.91
N ALA A 519 -12.89 -24.63 6.39
CA ALA A 519 -14.17 -24.17 6.94
C ALA A 519 -15.00 -23.39 5.90
N GLY A 520 -16.29 -23.24 6.19
CA GLY A 520 -17.26 -22.54 5.32
C GLY A 520 -17.53 -23.28 4.03
N ASP A 521 -18.09 -22.58 3.05
CA ASP A 521 -18.49 -23.16 1.78
C ASP A 521 -17.58 -22.69 0.63
N LEU A 522 -17.17 -23.63 -0.22
CA LEU A 522 -16.53 -23.39 -1.50
C LEU A 522 -17.48 -23.85 -2.62
N LEU A 523 -18.05 -22.89 -3.35
CA LEU A 523 -19.01 -23.14 -4.40
C LEU A 523 -18.33 -23.09 -5.78
N LEU A 524 -18.34 -24.21 -6.49
CA LEU A 524 -17.80 -24.33 -7.85
C LEU A 524 -18.93 -24.13 -8.86
N ASN A 525 -18.89 -23.02 -9.59
CA ASN A 525 -19.98 -22.56 -10.44
C ASN A 525 -19.49 -22.01 -11.79
N THR A 526 -18.42 -22.56 -12.36
CA THR A 526 -18.10 -22.25 -13.76
C THR A 526 -19.12 -22.93 -14.69
N ASN A 527 -19.04 -22.68 -16.00
CA ASN A 527 -19.90 -23.37 -16.96
C ASN A 527 -19.67 -24.89 -16.94
N ALA A 528 -20.66 -25.66 -17.40
CA ALA A 528 -20.56 -27.12 -17.51
C ALA A 528 -19.29 -27.56 -18.26
N ASN A 529 -18.55 -28.50 -17.65
CA ASN A 529 -17.26 -29.04 -18.12
C ASN A 529 -16.12 -28.01 -18.21
N VAL A 530 -16.25 -26.87 -17.52
CA VAL A 530 -15.16 -25.91 -17.34
C VAL A 530 -14.51 -26.14 -15.97
N VAL A 531 -13.19 -26.32 -15.94
CA VAL A 531 -12.47 -26.63 -14.71
C VAL A 531 -12.42 -25.41 -13.79
N ALA A 532 -13.07 -25.50 -12.62
CA ALA A 532 -12.97 -24.56 -11.52
C ALA A 532 -11.74 -24.86 -10.62
N ILE A 533 -11.42 -26.13 -10.40
CA ILE A 533 -10.25 -26.58 -9.62
C ILE A 533 -9.31 -27.40 -10.52
N PRO A 534 -8.17 -26.84 -10.96
CA PRO A 534 -7.24 -27.55 -11.84
C PRO A 534 -6.25 -28.45 -11.11
N GLY A 535 -5.92 -28.12 -9.85
CA GLY A 535 -4.97 -28.86 -9.02
C GLY A 535 -5.63 -29.88 -8.08
N PRO A 536 -4.86 -30.48 -7.15
CA PRO A 536 -5.40 -31.34 -6.11
C PRO A 536 -6.38 -30.60 -5.19
N LEU A 537 -7.33 -31.33 -4.62
CA LEU A 537 -8.32 -30.81 -3.67
C LEU A 537 -8.24 -31.57 -2.35
N THR A 538 -8.13 -30.85 -1.23
CA THR A 538 -8.23 -31.40 0.13
C THR A 538 -9.37 -30.73 0.88
N ILE A 539 -10.26 -31.53 1.46
CA ILE A 539 -11.39 -31.08 2.27
C ILE A 539 -11.13 -31.58 3.69
N ASN A 540 -10.75 -30.66 4.58
CA ASN A 540 -10.53 -30.94 6.01
C ASN A 540 -11.77 -30.61 6.83
N GLY A 541 -12.57 -29.65 6.37
CA GLY A 541 -13.84 -29.21 6.96
C GLY A 541 -14.68 -28.46 5.92
N GLY A 542 -15.76 -27.82 6.34
CA GLY A 542 -16.63 -27.06 5.43
C GLY A 542 -17.33 -27.91 4.38
N THR A 543 -17.81 -27.26 3.32
CA THR A 543 -18.49 -27.90 2.17
C THR A 543 -17.83 -27.45 0.87
N VAL A 544 -17.53 -28.39 -0.02
CA VAL A 544 -17.28 -28.11 -1.44
C VAL A 544 -18.50 -28.52 -2.22
N THR A 545 -19.17 -27.59 -2.87
CA THR A 545 -20.37 -27.87 -3.67
C THR A 545 -20.10 -27.59 -5.13
N LYS A 546 -20.40 -28.54 -6.01
CA LYS A 546 -20.39 -28.34 -7.46
C LYS A 546 -21.79 -28.07 -8.00
N THR A 547 -22.00 -26.96 -8.69
CA THR A 547 -23.31 -26.66 -9.31
C THR A 547 -23.45 -27.16 -10.74
N GLN A 548 -22.35 -27.56 -11.37
CA GLN A 548 -22.27 -28.01 -12.77
C GLN A 548 -21.38 -29.27 -12.89
N PRO A 549 -21.47 -30.06 -13.99
CA PRO A 549 -20.59 -31.21 -14.21
C PRO A 549 -19.16 -30.77 -14.59
N GLY A 550 -18.18 -31.64 -14.34
CA GLY A 550 -16.78 -31.44 -14.78
C GLY A 550 -16.08 -30.18 -14.24
N GLN A 551 -16.24 -29.89 -12.95
CA GLN A 551 -15.70 -28.67 -12.31
C GLN A 551 -14.30 -28.89 -11.71
N ILE A 552 -13.92 -30.14 -11.45
CA ILE A 552 -12.60 -30.52 -10.94
C ILE A 552 -11.88 -31.23 -12.09
N ALA A 553 -10.57 -30.97 -12.25
CA ALA A 553 -9.83 -31.60 -13.33
C ALA A 553 -9.78 -33.13 -13.17
N ASN A 554 -9.81 -33.84 -14.29
CA ASN A 554 -9.71 -35.31 -14.32
C ASN A 554 -8.35 -35.82 -13.81
N THR A 555 -7.35 -34.95 -13.69
CA THR A 555 -6.02 -35.21 -13.12
C THR A 555 -5.93 -34.85 -11.64
N SER A 556 -7.03 -34.40 -11.02
CA SER A 556 -7.02 -34.00 -9.62
C SER A 556 -7.14 -35.21 -8.71
N VAL A 557 -6.27 -35.27 -7.72
CA VAL A 557 -6.48 -36.10 -6.52
C VAL A 557 -7.39 -35.34 -5.56
N VAL A 558 -8.49 -35.97 -5.16
CA VAL A 558 -9.42 -35.43 -4.16
C VAL A 558 -9.25 -36.19 -2.85
N THR A 559 -8.97 -35.46 -1.77
CA THR A 559 -8.86 -36.01 -0.42
C THR A 559 -9.94 -35.42 0.47
N ILE A 560 -10.72 -36.25 1.13
CA ILE A 560 -11.72 -35.85 2.12
C ILE A 560 -11.26 -36.38 3.49
N ASN A 561 -10.73 -35.49 4.32
CA ASN A 561 -10.30 -35.77 5.69
C ASN A 561 -11.41 -35.48 6.71
N GLY A 562 -12.25 -34.50 6.41
CA GLY A 562 -13.44 -34.07 7.14
C GLY A 562 -14.31 -33.20 6.24
N GLY A 563 -15.41 -32.63 6.75
CA GLY A 563 -16.31 -31.82 5.91
C GLY A 563 -17.11 -32.63 4.88
N THR A 564 -17.58 -31.95 3.83
CA THR A 564 -18.50 -32.50 2.83
C THR A 564 -18.04 -32.18 1.42
N PHE A 565 -17.95 -33.20 0.56
CA PHE A 565 -17.95 -33.02 -0.89
C PHE A 565 -19.36 -33.26 -1.43
N ASP A 566 -20.03 -32.20 -1.87
CA ASP A 566 -21.36 -32.25 -2.46
C ASP A 566 -21.31 -32.08 -3.98
N MET A 567 -21.61 -33.17 -4.69
CA MET A 567 -21.70 -33.17 -6.14
C MET A 567 -23.03 -32.64 -6.65
N ALA A 568 -24.03 -32.40 -5.78
CA ALA A 568 -25.34 -31.85 -6.13
C ALA A 568 -26.01 -32.53 -7.34
N GLY A 569 -25.86 -33.86 -7.47
CA GLY A 569 -26.41 -34.62 -8.59
C GLY A 569 -25.70 -34.38 -9.93
N GLN A 570 -24.51 -33.79 -9.93
CA GLN A 570 -23.67 -33.57 -11.12
C GLN A 570 -22.63 -34.67 -11.25
N ILE A 571 -22.38 -35.13 -12.48
CA ILE A 571 -21.30 -36.09 -12.75
C ILE A 571 -19.92 -35.45 -12.53
N GLU A 572 -18.95 -36.27 -12.10
CA GLU A 572 -17.54 -35.85 -12.04
C GLU A 572 -16.61 -36.96 -12.49
N THR A 573 -15.49 -36.57 -13.10
CA THR A 573 -14.31 -37.43 -13.28
C THR A 573 -13.11 -36.82 -12.56
N ILE A 574 -12.43 -37.60 -11.73
CA ILE A 574 -11.19 -37.21 -11.05
C ILE A 574 -10.14 -38.31 -11.23
N GLU A 575 -8.90 -38.05 -10.84
CA GLU A 575 -7.86 -39.07 -10.87
C GLU A 575 -8.15 -40.11 -9.79
N SER A 576 -8.10 -39.67 -8.53
CA SER A 576 -8.22 -40.53 -7.35
C SER A 576 -9.07 -39.89 -6.27
N LEU A 577 -9.76 -40.73 -5.49
CA LEU A 577 -10.44 -40.34 -4.25
C LEU A 577 -9.77 -40.98 -3.03
N PHE A 578 -9.31 -40.15 -2.10
CA PHE A 578 -8.91 -40.56 -0.75
C PHE A 578 -9.97 -40.14 0.26
N PHE A 579 -10.85 -41.07 0.63
CA PHE A 579 -12.00 -40.83 1.50
C PHE A 579 -11.69 -41.25 2.94
N ASN A 580 -10.91 -40.40 3.61
CA ASN A 580 -10.36 -40.64 4.94
C ASN A 580 -11.38 -40.36 6.08
N GLY A 581 -12.35 -39.47 5.83
CA GLY A 581 -13.41 -39.05 6.74
C GLY A 581 -14.41 -38.12 6.05
N GLY A 582 -15.38 -37.59 6.78
CA GLY A 582 -16.37 -36.63 6.26
C GLY A 582 -17.51 -37.27 5.45
N THR A 583 -18.11 -36.49 4.54
CA THR A 583 -19.29 -36.88 3.75
C THR A 583 -19.03 -36.72 2.25
N LEU A 584 -19.41 -37.73 1.47
CA LEU A 584 -19.52 -37.64 0.01
C LEU A 584 -20.99 -37.68 -0.38
N ASN A 585 -21.56 -36.55 -0.80
CA ASN A 585 -22.92 -36.49 -1.31
C ASN A 585 -22.93 -36.48 -2.83
N GLN A 586 -23.29 -37.61 -3.44
CA GLN A 586 -23.35 -37.73 -4.90
C GLN A 586 -24.68 -37.24 -5.48
N GLY A 587 -25.74 -37.10 -4.68
CA GLY A 587 -27.08 -36.78 -5.19
C GLY A 587 -27.61 -37.77 -6.24
N GLY A 588 -27.08 -39.00 -6.27
CA GLY A 588 -27.39 -40.03 -7.26
C GLY A 588 -26.55 -39.98 -8.55
N ALA A 589 -25.67 -38.98 -8.72
CA ALA A 589 -24.78 -38.90 -9.86
C ALA A 589 -23.56 -39.82 -9.73
N ILE A 590 -22.92 -40.07 -10.87
CA ILE A 590 -21.75 -40.93 -10.97
C ILE A 590 -20.47 -40.14 -10.68
N LEU A 591 -19.66 -40.65 -9.76
CA LEU A 591 -18.26 -40.28 -9.63
C LEU A 591 -17.38 -41.28 -10.39
N THR A 592 -16.59 -40.79 -11.36
CA THR A 592 -15.65 -41.60 -12.14
C THR A 592 -14.21 -41.37 -11.67
N LEU A 593 -13.46 -42.44 -11.48
CA LEU A 593 -12.07 -42.44 -11.04
C LEU A 593 -11.17 -42.97 -12.17
N ALA A 594 -10.29 -42.10 -12.64
CA ALA A 594 -9.49 -42.31 -13.84
C ALA A 594 -8.03 -42.73 -13.57
N ALA A 595 -7.63 -42.89 -12.31
CA ALA A 595 -6.29 -43.33 -11.94
C ALA A 595 -5.92 -44.67 -12.60
N ASN A 596 -4.66 -44.80 -12.98
CA ASN A 596 -4.07 -46.02 -13.54
C ASN A 596 -3.07 -46.64 -12.57
N ASN A 597 -2.95 -47.98 -12.57
CA ASN A 597 -1.94 -48.71 -11.81
C ASN A 597 -0.53 -48.18 -12.16
N PRO A 598 0.36 -47.92 -11.16
CA PRO A 598 0.29 -48.32 -9.76
C PRO A 598 -0.44 -47.36 -8.81
N SER A 599 -1.08 -46.30 -9.31
CA SER A 599 -1.85 -45.39 -8.47
C SER A 599 -3.10 -46.08 -7.87
N THR A 600 -3.50 -45.63 -6.69
CA THR A 600 -4.77 -46.03 -6.06
C THR A 600 -5.89 -45.16 -6.63
N ALA A 601 -6.94 -45.77 -7.19
CA ALA A 601 -8.11 -45.04 -7.67
C ALA A 601 -8.99 -44.60 -6.51
N LEU A 602 -9.26 -45.53 -5.58
CA LEU A 602 -10.10 -45.30 -4.41
C LEU A 602 -9.38 -45.79 -3.16
N SER A 603 -9.15 -44.91 -2.20
CA SER A 603 -8.74 -45.29 -0.85
C SER A 603 -9.83 -44.91 0.14
N MET A 604 -10.25 -45.84 0.98
CA MET A 604 -11.28 -45.61 2.00
C MET A 604 -10.79 -46.00 3.39
N ARG A 605 -11.40 -45.38 4.40
CA ARG A 605 -11.28 -45.74 5.81
C ARG A 605 -12.68 -46.09 6.35
N ASN A 606 -13.00 -45.76 7.59
CA ASN A 606 -14.36 -45.87 8.14
C ASN A 606 -15.34 -44.84 7.52
N THR A 607 -15.63 -44.96 6.22
CA THR A 607 -16.48 -44.05 5.44
C THR A 607 -17.49 -44.82 4.59
N THR A 608 -18.55 -44.14 4.14
CA THR A 608 -19.61 -44.76 3.34
C THR A 608 -19.82 -44.02 2.02
N ILE A 609 -19.77 -44.76 0.91
CA ILE A 609 -20.15 -44.27 -0.43
C ILE A 609 -21.53 -44.81 -0.78
N SER A 610 -22.51 -43.91 -0.87
CA SER A 610 -23.92 -44.29 -1.11
C SER A 610 -24.39 -44.19 -2.56
N GLY A 611 -23.70 -43.41 -3.38
CA GLY A 611 -24.00 -43.24 -4.80
C GLY A 611 -23.08 -44.06 -5.71
N PRO A 612 -23.37 -44.09 -7.02
CA PRO A 612 -22.66 -44.92 -7.98
C PRO A 612 -21.22 -44.43 -8.24
N ILE A 613 -20.26 -45.35 -8.25
CA ILE A 613 -18.85 -45.07 -8.55
C ILE A 613 -18.34 -45.94 -9.69
N VAL A 614 -17.51 -45.36 -10.56
CA VAL A 614 -16.91 -46.04 -11.71
C VAL A 614 -15.38 -45.94 -11.62
N ILE A 615 -14.69 -47.07 -11.72
CA ILE A 615 -13.25 -47.14 -11.90
C ILE A 615 -12.98 -47.28 -13.40
N SER A 616 -12.71 -46.16 -14.09
CA SER A 616 -12.48 -46.17 -15.54
C SER A 616 -11.02 -46.42 -15.92
N GLY A 617 -10.10 -46.18 -14.99
CA GLY A 617 -8.68 -46.53 -15.14
C GLY A 617 -8.35 -47.90 -14.54
N THR A 618 -7.06 -48.21 -14.44
CA THR A 618 -6.56 -49.49 -13.88
C THR A 618 -6.14 -49.40 -12.40
N GLY A 619 -6.37 -48.27 -11.74
CA GLY A 619 -5.98 -48.04 -10.36
C GLY A 619 -6.68 -48.97 -9.36
N SER A 620 -6.03 -49.20 -8.22
CA SER A 620 -6.54 -50.13 -7.19
C SER A 620 -7.64 -49.51 -6.32
N VAL A 621 -8.46 -50.37 -5.72
CA VAL A 621 -9.34 -50.03 -4.59
C VAL A 621 -8.63 -50.48 -3.31
N ALA A 622 -8.48 -49.58 -2.35
CA ALA A 622 -7.72 -49.80 -1.13
C ALA A 622 -8.53 -49.49 0.13
N PHE A 623 -8.23 -50.23 1.19
CA PHE A 623 -8.59 -49.87 2.55
C PHE A 623 -7.32 -49.43 3.30
N ASP A 624 -7.39 -48.26 3.94
CA ASP A 624 -6.35 -47.71 4.80
C ASP A 624 -6.74 -47.91 6.28
N ASN A 625 -5.92 -48.68 7.00
CA ASN A 625 -6.17 -49.08 8.38
C ASN A 625 -5.74 -48.05 9.45
N THR A 626 -5.37 -46.83 9.06
CA THR A 626 -4.95 -45.80 10.03
C THR A 626 -6.10 -45.18 10.83
N ASN A 627 -7.36 -45.33 10.39
CA ASN A 627 -8.56 -44.88 11.13
C ASN A 627 -9.65 -45.96 11.09
N ASN A 628 -9.60 -46.87 12.07
CA ASN A 628 -10.29 -48.16 12.04
C ASN A 628 -11.83 -48.09 12.09
N GLY A 629 -12.45 -49.03 11.38
CA GLY A 629 -13.89 -49.22 11.18
C GLY A 629 -14.10 -49.99 9.86
N THR A 630 -15.31 -49.97 9.32
CA THR A 630 -15.62 -50.67 8.04
C THR A 630 -15.88 -49.66 6.93
N ALA A 631 -15.07 -49.69 5.88
CA ALA A 631 -15.36 -48.99 4.63
C ALA A 631 -16.59 -49.61 3.96
N THR A 632 -17.61 -48.83 3.65
CA THR A 632 -18.85 -49.36 3.08
C THR A 632 -19.19 -48.73 1.73
N ILE A 633 -19.47 -49.56 0.72
CA ILE A 633 -19.99 -49.09 -0.58
C ILE A 633 -21.40 -49.67 -0.76
N THR A 634 -22.42 -48.82 -0.62
CA THR A 634 -23.82 -49.22 -0.83
C THR A 634 -24.34 -48.86 -2.23
N GLY A 635 -23.71 -47.89 -2.89
CA GLY A 635 -23.92 -47.59 -4.30
C GLY A 635 -23.30 -48.63 -5.23
N THR A 636 -23.64 -48.60 -6.53
CA THR A 636 -23.04 -49.51 -7.51
C THR A 636 -21.55 -49.21 -7.72
N LEU A 637 -20.74 -50.26 -7.89
CA LEU A 637 -19.31 -50.18 -8.19
C LEU A 637 -19.04 -50.80 -9.57
N ASP A 638 -18.71 -49.97 -10.55
CA ASP A 638 -18.30 -50.42 -11.88
C ASP A 638 -16.76 -50.48 -11.97
N LEU A 639 -16.20 -51.64 -12.34
CA LEU A 639 -14.74 -51.86 -12.43
C LEU A 639 -14.15 -51.57 -13.82
N GLY A 640 -14.92 -50.98 -14.73
CA GLY A 640 -14.42 -50.48 -16.02
C GLY A 640 -13.95 -51.55 -17.00
N GLY A 641 -14.30 -52.82 -16.77
CA GLY A 641 -13.98 -53.93 -17.67
C GLY A 641 -12.60 -54.57 -17.46
N THR A 642 -11.81 -54.12 -16.49
CA THR A 642 -10.50 -54.70 -16.15
C THR A 642 -10.52 -55.43 -14.81
N ILE A 643 -9.51 -56.25 -14.53
CA ILE A 643 -9.34 -56.82 -13.19
C ILE A 643 -8.77 -55.72 -12.29
N THR A 644 -9.50 -55.37 -11.24
CA THR A 644 -9.11 -54.36 -10.27
C THR A 644 -8.49 -55.02 -9.04
N ASP A 645 -7.34 -54.50 -8.61
CA ASP A 645 -6.72 -54.89 -7.35
C ASP A 645 -7.50 -54.31 -6.17
N PHE A 646 -7.93 -55.18 -5.26
CA PHE A 646 -8.52 -54.84 -3.97
C PHE A 646 -7.47 -55.03 -2.88
N ASN A 647 -6.71 -53.96 -2.62
CA ASN A 647 -5.62 -53.89 -1.66
C ASN A 647 -6.17 -53.59 -0.25
N ILE A 648 -6.74 -54.60 0.42
CA ILE A 648 -7.42 -54.39 1.70
C ILE A 648 -6.46 -54.64 2.87
N ALA A 649 -6.00 -53.57 3.52
CA ALA A 649 -5.21 -53.66 4.74
C ALA A 649 -6.04 -54.25 5.90
N ASP A 650 -5.37 -54.93 6.82
CA ASP A 650 -6.02 -55.50 8.01
C ASP A 650 -6.21 -54.40 9.06
N GLY A 651 -7.47 -54.10 9.38
CA GLY A 651 -7.89 -53.17 10.42
C GLY A 651 -8.30 -53.88 11.71
N THR A 652 -9.01 -53.17 12.59
CA THR A 652 -9.55 -53.79 13.83
C THR A 652 -11.00 -54.25 13.70
N ALA A 653 -11.67 -53.91 12.59
CA ALA A 653 -13.03 -54.38 12.34
C ALA A 653 -12.99 -55.83 11.84
N ALA A 654 -14.03 -56.61 12.09
CA ALA A 654 -14.11 -57.98 11.55
C ALA A 654 -14.19 -57.99 10.02
N VAL A 655 -14.77 -56.92 9.45
CA VAL A 655 -14.83 -56.65 8.02
C VAL A 655 -14.24 -55.26 7.80
N ASP A 656 -13.15 -55.18 7.03
CA ASP A 656 -12.46 -53.93 6.75
C ASP A 656 -13.15 -53.15 5.62
N MET A 657 -13.63 -53.87 4.60
CA MET A 657 -14.40 -53.30 3.51
C MET A 657 -15.62 -54.16 3.19
N ASP A 658 -16.82 -53.57 3.19
CA ASP A 658 -18.09 -54.19 2.83
C ASP A 658 -18.69 -53.53 1.59
N ILE A 659 -18.88 -54.31 0.53
CA ILE A 659 -19.52 -53.86 -0.71
C ILE A 659 -20.92 -54.45 -0.77
N GLN A 660 -21.89 -53.61 -0.42
CA GLN A 660 -23.32 -53.93 -0.41
C GLN A 660 -23.96 -53.75 -1.80
N GLY A 661 -23.46 -52.78 -2.56
CA GLY A 661 -23.91 -52.48 -3.90
C GLY A 661 -23.61 -53.58 -4.92
N VAL A 662 -24.12 -53.41 -6.13
CA VAL A 662 -23.80 -54.27 -7.27
C VAL A 662 -22.40 -53.92 -7.77
N ILE A 663 -21.53 -54.93 -7.86
CA ILE A 663 -20.26 -54.86 -8.58
C ILE A 663 -20.52 -55.27 -10.03
N SER A 664 -20.14 -54.43 -10.99
CA SER A 664 -20.34 -54.66 -12.42
C SER A 664 -19.06 -54.47 -13.22
N ASN A 665 -18.97 -55.17 -14.36
CA ASN A 665 -17.84 -55.18 -15.28
C ASN A 665 -16.50 -55.61 -14.63
N GLY A 666 -15.52 -55.99 -15.46
CA GLY A 666 -14.18 -56.30 -14.97
C GLY A 666 -14.09 -57.56 -14.11
N GLY A 667 -13.12 -57.59 -13.20
CA GLY A 667 -12.89 -58.68 -12.25
C GLY A 667 -12.22 -58.19 -10.96
N VAL A 668 -12.11 -59.08 -9.97
CA VAL A 668 -11.64 -58.73 -8.61
C VAL A 668 -10.34 -59.47 -8.32
N ASN A 669 -9.31 -58.76 -7.88
CA ASN A 669 -8.09 -59.36 -7.36
C ASN A 669 -7.85 -58.94 -5.91
N LYS A 670 -8.26 -59.79 -4.96
CA LYS A 670 -8.12 -59.53 -3.53
C LYS A 670 -6.70 -59.85 -3.04
N THR A 671 -6.06 -58.84 -2.46
CA THR A 671 -4.70 -58.88 -1.90
C THR A 671 -4.71 -58.30 -0.49
N ASN A 672 -3.54 -58.29 0.17
CA ASN A 672 -3.34 -57.87 1.56
C ASN A 672 -4.15 -58.66 2.60
N ALA A 673 -3.82 -58.48 3.87
CA ALA A 673 -4.27 -59.37 4.95
C ALA A 673 -5.72 -59.14 5.40
N GLY A 674 -6.32 -57.98 5.12
CA GLY A 674 -7.65 -57.63 5.63
C GLY A 674 -8.81 -58.37 4.99
N THR A 675 -10.00 -58.13 5.51
CA THR A 675 -11.25 -58.80 5.14
C THR A 675 -12.09 -57.93 4.19
N LEU A 676 -12.36 -58.45 2.99
CA LEU A 676 -13.32 -57.91 2.03
C LEU A 676 -14.61 -58.70 2.11
N GLN A 677 -15.77 -58.04 2.19
CA GLN A 677 -17.08 -58.68 2.17
C GLN A 677 -17.91 -58.20 0.98
N PHE A 678 -18.58 -59.12 0.30
CA PHE A 678 -19.66 -58.83 -0.65
C PHE A 678 -20.99 -59.17 0.01
N SER A 679 -21.85 -58.18 0.21
CA SER A 679 -23.14 -58.33 0.88
C SER A 679 -24.25 -57.59 0.13
N GLY A 680 -25.47 -57.56 0.67
CA GLY A 680 -26.61 -56.89 0.05
C GLY A 680 -27.54 -57.80 -0.77
N ALA A 681 -28.58 -57.20 -1.35
CA ALA A 681 -29.73 -57.94 -1.89
C ALA A 681 -29.67 -58.26 -3.40
N ALA A 682 -28.85 -57.54 -4.17
CA ALA A 682 -28.77 -57.68 -5.62
C ALA A 682 -27.50 -58.43 -6.05
N PRO A 683 -27.57 -59.27 -7.11
CA PRO A 683 -26.42 -60.03 -7.58
C PRO A 683 -25.37 -59.11 -8.22
N ASN A 684 -24.11 -59.49 -8.06
CA ASN A 684 -23.03 -58.88 -8.83
C ASN A 684 -23.09 -59.36 -10.29
N THR A 685 -22.62 -58.55 -11.24
CA THR A 685 -22.76 -58.80 -12.69
C THR A 685 -21.44 -58.80 -13.46
N TYR A 686 -20.31 -58.60 -12.77
CA TYR A 686 -18.98 -58.69 -13.39
C TYR A 686 -18.66 -60.13 -13.84
N ALA A 687 -18.09 -60.28 -15.04
CA ALA A 687 -17.81 -61.59 -15.63
C ALA A 687 -16.34 -62.04 -15.48
N GLY A 688 -15.43 -61.11 -15.15
CA GLY A 688 -14.03 -61.42 -14.95
C GLY A 688 -13.77 -62.18 -13.66
N ASN A 689 -12.56 -62.73 -13.56
CA ASN A 689 -12.18 -63.62 -12.46
C ASN A 689 -12.22 -62.90 -11.11
N THR A 690 -12.62 -63.63 -10.08
CA THR A 690 -12.39 -63.28 -8.68
C THR A 690 -11.19 -64.08 -8.17
N THR A 691 -10.06 -63.40 -7.95
CA THR A 691 -8.83 -64.00 -7.44
C THR A 691 -8.62 -63.63 -5.98
N VAL A 692 -8.39 -64.63 -5.12
CA VAL A 692 -8.12 -64.45 -3.68
C VAL A 692 -6.67 -64.85 -3.40
N ASN A 693 -5.79 -63.85 -3.37
CA ASN A 693 -4.35 -64.05 -3.14
C ASN A 693 -3.97 -63.99 -1.66
N ALA A 694 -4.59 -63.12 -0.86
CA ALA A 694 -4.31 -62.96 0.57
C ALA A 694 -5.53 -62.39 1.32
N GLY A 695 -5.52 -62.53 2.65
CA GLY A 695 -6.60 -62.11 3.54
C GLY A 695 -7.88 -62.94 3.31
N GLU A 696 -9.01 -62.40 3.76
CA GLU A 696 -10.32 -63.04 3.63
C GLU A 696 -11.21 -62.32 2.59
N LEU A 697 -11.93 -63.10 1.78
CA LEU A 697 -13.08 -62.65 1.00
C LEU A 697 -14.32 -63.38 1.52
N ILE A 698 -15.28 -62.64 2.05
CA ILE A 698 -16.56 -63.14 2.58
C ILE A 698 -17.67 -62.92 1.54
N LEU A 699 -18.42 -63.98 1.24
CA LEU A 699 -19.62 -63.92 0.40
C LEU A 699 -20.87 -64.00 1.29
N ALA A 700 -21.54 -62.86 1.46
CA ALA A 700 -22.64 -62.64 2.40
C ALA A 700 -23.84 -61.91 1.76
N LYS A 701 -24.02 -62.01 0.44
CA LYS A 701 -25.26 -61.58 -0.22
C LYS A 701 -26.43 -62.43 0.31
N ASN A 702 -27.66 -61.98 0.08
CA ASN A 702 -28.85 -62.78 0.43
C ASN A 702 -28.75 -64.20 -0.17
N ALA A 703 -29.29 -65.20 0.51
CA ALA A 703 -29.24 -66.59 0.02
C ALA A 703 -29.85 -66.73 -1.39
N GLY A 704 -29.16 -67.42 -2.29
CA GLY A 704 -29.56 -67.54 -3.71
C GLY A 704 -29.12 -66.38 -4.60
N VAL A 705 -28.37 -65.40 -4.08
CA VAL A 705 -27.91 -64.24 -4.83
C VAL A 705 -26.41 -64.34 -5.08
N ASN A 706 -26.01 -64.35 -6.36
CA ASN A 706 -24.62 -64.47 -6.77
C ASN A 706 -23.79 -63.26 -6.29
N ALA A 707 -22.96 -63.47 -5.28
CA ALA A 707 -21.88 -62.58 -4.87
C ALA A 707 -20.71 -62.60 -5.86
N ILE A 708 -20.47 -63.74 -6.51
CA ILE A 708 -19.49 -63.86 -7.61
C ILE A 708 -20.21 -64.34 -8.87
N ALA A 709 -20.12 -63.58 -9.95
CA ALA A 709 -20.71 -63.93 -11.25
C ALA A 709 -19.70 -64.57 -12.24
N GLY A 710 -18.40 -64.29 -12.10
CA GLY A 710 -17.33 -64.88 -12.90
C GLY A 710 -16.67 -66.12 -12.28
N ASP A 711 -15.53 -66.53 -12.81
CA ASP A 711 -14.73 -67.65 -12.28
C ASP A 711 -14.00 -67.28 -10.97
N VAL A 712 -13.66 -68.28 -10.16
CA VAL A 712 -13.01 -68.11 -8.86
C VAL A 712 -11.63 -68.76 -8.86
N ILE A 713 -10.61 -68.02 -8.39
CA ILE A 713 -9.24 -68.51 -8.24
C ILE A 713 -8.77 -68.24 -6.80
N ILE A 714 -8.37 -69.28 -6.07
CA ILE A 714 -7.89 -69.17 -4.68
C ILE A 714 -6.41 -69.57 -4.64
N ASN A 715 -5.53 -68.57 -4.56
CA ASN A 715 -4.07 -68.79 -4.59
C ASN A 715 -3.45 -68.90 -3.20
N GLY A 716 -3.95 -68.13 -2.22
CA GLY A 716 -3.35 -68.10 -0.88
C GLY A 716 -4.23 -67.55 0.25
N GLY A 717 -5.31 -66.81 -0.06
CA GLY A 717 -6.23 -66.30 0.96
C GLY A 717 -7.36 -67.26 1.33
N LEU A 718 -8.31 -66.76 2.12
CA LEU A 718 -9.51 -67.44 2.58
C LEU A 718 -10.73 -66.92 1.80
N LEU A 719 -11.50 -67.81 1.18
CA LEU A 719 -12.83 -67.52 0.65
C LEU A 719 -13.88 -68.18 1.58
N THR A 720 -14.77 -67.38 2.15
CA THR A 720 -15.78 -67.82 3.13
C THR A 720 -17.20 -67.61 2.62
N LEU A 721 -18.06 -68.62 2.73
CA LEU A 721 -19.50 -68.49 2.53
C LEU A 721 -20.21 -68.13 3.85
N GLN A 722 -21.15 -67.19 3.77
CA GLN A 722 -22.08 -66.88 4.87
C GLN A 722 -23.54 -67.14 4.52
N ASN A 723 -23.85 -67.50 3.27
CA ASN A 723 -25.19 -67.88 2.80
C ASN A 723 -25.07 -68.95 1.69
N ASN A 724 -26.19 -69.59 1.36
CA ASN A 724 -26.26 -70.56 0.26
C ASN A 724 -26.20 -69.87 -1.11
N GLU A 725 -25.66 -70.58 -2.10
CA GLU A 725 -25.71 -70.23 -3.53
C GLU A 725 -25.21 -68.79 -3.78
N GLN A 726 -23.93 -68.55 -3.54
CA GLN A 726 -23.27 -67.24 -3.65
C GLN A 726 -22.37 -67.12 -4.88
N ILE A 727 -22.05 -68.22 -5.55
CA ILE A 727 -21.20 -68.25 -6.74
C ILE A 727 -22.07 -68.73 -7.91
N ALA A 728 -21.92 -68.12 -9.09
CA ALA A 728 -22.72 -68.52 -10.24
C ALA A 728 -22.50 -70.00 -10.60
N ASN A 729 -23.58 -70.70 -10.92
CA ASN A 729 -23.56 -72.13 -11.24
C ASN A 729 -22.75 -72.46 -12.51
N THR A 730 -22.42 -71.45 -13.31
CA THR A 730 -21.55 -71.53 -14.48
C THR A 730 -20.06 -71.39 -14.16
N SER A 731 -19.72 -70.94 -12.96
CA SER A 731 -18.35 -70.59 -12.59
C SER A 731 -17.47 -71.82 -12.45
N ILE A 732 -16.22 -71.67 -12.89
CA ILE A 732 -15.12 -72.59 -12.59
C ILE A 732 -14.41 -72.09 -11.34
N MET A 733 -14.29 -72.95 -10.33
CA MET A 733 -13.48 -72.68 -9.14
C MET A 733 -12.13 -73.39 -9.24
N THR A 734 -11.04 -72.66 -9.04
CA THR A 734 -9.68 -73.22 -8.98
C THR A 734 -9.04 -72.91 -7.63
N ILE A 735 -8.61 -73.95 -6.91
CA ILE A 735 -7.90 -73.82 -5.63
C ILE A 735 -6.44 -74.26 -5.82
N ASN A 736 -5.51 -73.30 -5.72
CA ASN A 736 -4.08 -73.52 -5.91
C ASN A 736 -3.31 -73.64 -4.59
N GLY A 737 -3.69 -72.88 -3.55
CA GLY A 737 -2.91 -72.81 -2.29
C GLY A 737 -3.56 -72.15 -1.08
N GLY A 738 -4.75 -71.55 -1.20
CA GLY A 738 -5.50 -70.94 -0.08
C GLY A 738 -6.57 -71.86 0.51
N THR A 739 -7.61 -71.28 1.12
CA THR A 739 -8.73 -72.03 1.74
C THR A 739 -10.08 -71.62 1.16
N PHE A 740 -10.91 -72.60 0.81
CA PHE A 740 -12.34 -72.38 0.61
C PHE A 740 -13.12 -72.95 1.81
N ALA A 741 -13.85 -72.10 2.53
CA ALA A 741 -14.62 -72.46 3.71
C ALA A 741 -16.12 -72.26 3.46
N MET A 742 -16.88 -73.36 3.47
CA MET A 742 -18.32 -73.33 3.16
C MET A 742 -19.23 -73.24 4.39
N GLY A 743 -18.74 -73.58 5.59
CA GLY A 743 -19.63 -73.67 6.76
C GLY A 743 -20.84 -74.59 6.51
N PRO A 744 -22.01 -74.36 7.12
CA PRO A 744 -23.19 -75.20 6.89
C PRO A 744 -23.89 -74.97 5.54
N PHE A 745 -23.30 -74.19 4.62
CA PHE A 745 -23.98 -73.68 3.43
C PHE A 745 -23.84 -74.61 2.22
N THR A 746 -24.83 -74.56 1.33
CA THR A 746 -24.81 -75.24 0.03
C THR A 746 -24.37 -74.29 -1.07
N GLU A 747 -23.50 -74.75 -1.96
CA GLU A 747 -23.03 -73.99 -3.12
C GLU A 747 -23.07 -74.84 -4.37
N THR A 748 -23.40 -74.23 -5.51
CA THR A 748 -23.43 -74.89 -6.82
C THR A 748 -22.49 -74.17 -7.79
N ILE A 749 -21.53 -74.90 -8.36
CA ILE A 749 -20.59 -74.39 -9.38
C ILE A 749 -20.52 -75.34 -10.58
N ALA A 750 -19.94 -74.91 -11.70
CA ALA A 750 -19.79 -75.79 -12.86
C ALA A 750 -18.72 -76.86 -12.60
N THR A 751 -17.49 -76.41 -12.35
CA THR A 751 -16.32 -77.27 -12.20
C THR A 751 -15.46 -76.83 -11.03
N LEU A 752 -14.94 -77.79 -10.26
CA LEU A 752 -13.89 -77.59 -9.26
C LEU A 752 -12.54 -78.13 -9.76
N ASN A 753 -11.53 -77.27 -9.79
CA ASN A 753 -10.13 -77.62 -9.99
C ASN A 753 -9.37 -77.50 -8.66
N TYR A 754 -9.19 -78.61 -7.98
CA TYR A 754 -8.49 -78.69 -6.70
C TYR A 754 -7.03 -79.07 -6.91
N LEU A 755 -6.15 -78.08 -7.04
CA LEU A 755 -4.74 -78.25 -7.41
C LEU A 755 -3.76 -78.11 -6.23
N GLY A 756 -4.29 -77.66 -5.08
CA GLY A 756 -3.62 -77.47 -3.79
C GLY A 756 -4.54 -76.75 -2.78
N GLY A 757 -3.99 -76.35 -1.63
CA GLY A 757 -4.73 -75.60 -0.59
C GLY A 757 -5.60 -76.45 0.34
N ASN A 758 -6.62 -75.83 0.95
CA ASN A 758 -7.57 -76.45 1.86
C ASN A 758 -9.02 -76.24 1.38
N PHE A 759 -9.85 -77.25 1.58
CA PHE A 759 -11.30 -77.16 1.36
C PHE A 759 -12.03 -77.62 2.64
N SER A 760 -12.77 -76.72 3.29
CA SER A 760 -13.46 -76.95 4.56
C SER A 760 -14.97 -76.88 4.38
N GLN A 761 -15.63 -78.04 4.38
CA GLN A 761 -17.08 -78.14 4.20
C GLN A 761 -17.87 -77.94 5.49
N SER A 762 -17.37 -78.32 6.67
CA SER A 762 -18.04 -78.09 7.97
C SER A 762 -19.58 -78.30 8.02
N GLY A 763 -20.10 -79.29 7.28
CA GLY A 763 -21.53 -79.63 7.22
C GLY A 763 -22.30 -79.11 5.99
N GLY A 764 -21.69 -78.28 5.14
CA GLY A 764 -22.24 -77.81 3.87
C GLY A 764 -22.07 -78.77 2.70
N ASN A 765 -22.76 -78.48 1.58
CA ASN A 765 -22.76 -79.31 0.36
C ASN A 765 -22.25 -78.52 -0.85
N LEU A 766 -21.20 -79.02 -1.52
CA LEU A 766 -20.79 -78.50 -2.83
C LEU A 766 -21.40 -79.35 -3.96
N ILE A 767 -22.16 -78.72 -4.83
CA ILE A 767 -22.79 -79.34 -6.00
C ILE A 767 -22.01 -78.91 -7.25
N LEU A 768 -21.64 -79.89 -8.08
CA LEU A 768 -20.92 -79.65 -9.33
C LEU A 768 -21.89 -79.92 -10.50
N ALA A 769 -22.24 -78.87 -11.22
CA ALA A 769 -23.30 -78.87 -12.23
C ALA A 769 -22.82 -79.12 -13.68
N SER A 770 -21.51 -79.32 -13.89
CA SER A 770 -20.97 -79.57 -15.24
C SER A 770 -21.42 -80.92 -15.81
N ALA A 771 -21.80 -80.91 -17.09
CA ALA A 771 -22.02 -82.12 -17.90
C ALA A 771 -20.71 -82.76 -18.40
N GLY A 772 -19.56 -82.08 -18.19
CA GLY A 772 -18.22 -82.51 -18.57
C GLY A 772 -17.36 -82.92 -17.36
N ASN A 773 -16.07 -82.57 -17.35
CA ASN A 773 -15.22 -82.81 -16.19
C ASN A 773 -15.62 -81.84 -15.05
N ALA A 774 -16.39 -82.36 -14.10
CA ALA A 774 -16.88 -81.62 -12.94
C ALA A 774 -15.80 -81.41 -11.86
N LEU A 775 -14.82 -82.31 -11.75
CA LEU A 775 -13.80 -82.27 -10.71
C LEU A 775 -12.43 -82.70 -11.25
N THR A 776 -11.47 -81.78 -11.20
CA THR A 776 -10.06 -82.08 -11.41
C THR A 776 -9.34 -82.00 -10.07
N MET A 777 -8.61 -83.05 -9.68
CA MET A 777 -7.79 -83.06 -8.46
C MET A 777 -6.35 -83.43 -8.80
N ARG A 778 -5.39 -82.75 -8.18
CA ARG A 778 -3.96 -83.09 -8.26
C ARG A 778 -3.42 -83.57 -6.92
#